data_AF-A0A840CXK4-F1
#
_entry.id   AF-A0A840CXK4-F1
#
_cell.length_a   1.000
_cell.length_b   1.000
_cell.length_c   1.000
_cell.angle_alpha   90.00
_cell.angle_beta   90.00
_cell.angle_gamma   90.00
#
_symmetry.space_group_name_H-M   'P 1'
#
loop_
_entity.id
_entity.type
_entity.pdbx_description
1 polymer ?
#
loop_
_entity_poly.entity_id
_entity_poly.type
_entity_poly.pdbx_seq_one_letter_code
_entity_poly.pdbx_strand_id
1 'polypeptide(L)'
;MNKIGRIKFDFSMQNEQFAQSLYSRWDTFFAQKFEHIADEILIRHDIQSDYIEIKQLDIEIGTLLEDEFDEKFPIILREKMEEALLKCLHHPQQAQTIVKKISHSESISDLLFYFLLHGTLPWHTPTPYRDIQTLFMEVFKTKSEDLKQFLQTYGHYSGLQERLTYQLGDQALEAGTSLLKSAESIFICSYVRFLINRYKQIENPVIPLTEHRHLVWKIVYSYLLNDAGSHFNRKTFLEHTITRLATGHNITYDYLLQIIASELKSHSSEIQPSTSLLSLLLELKQAWEERQLQKSKLNIPEYCSALLEKLREDSEKSLSDEEIAAFKSILTNNEACLLFLQSVSDKEIEKLLQIFIPQERAFVFSYVKTFENFWDAKKLIKKAGLKIRLSLWLVIFSLLASDPAWKFNRQYFIYEVLKRIVTHYTLDMSLVLTYFSEYIQKIGLKNETAYIINGLKTNLIKIKDMNKEERRNSGEKVKKDKMHPSSLSDKVKAEEKANAGPYPTKPKEQASIYINNAGLILIAPFLSRLFDLLSFIENKEFKGKDKQIHAAFLLQYLVFGKNKDLYPEHELVLNKILVALDNEQSIPQTIELTEEECSHAEYLLKSVLQHWEKLRNTSLAGLREAFLQREGKLEFKDDSILLTVESKAYDVLLDSVPWNFRTVKFLWMRQVIQVRWR
;
A
#
# COMPACT_ATOMS: atom_id res chain seq x y z
N MET A 1 0.08 -35.41 7.55
CA MET A 1 0.38 -34.98 6.15
C MET A 1 1.86 -34.62 6.04
N ASN A 2 2.57 -35.27 5.13
CA ASN A 2 4.02 -35.27 5.04
C ASN A 2 4.53 -34.13 4.15
N LYS A 3 5.64 -33.48 4.52
CA LYS A 3 6.29 -32.44 3.72
C LYS A 3 7.78 -32.75 3.58
N ILE A 4 8.24 -32.96 2.35
CA ILE A 4 9.65 -33.16 2.04
C ILE A 4 10.20 -31.85 1.47
N GLY A 5 11.19 -31.24 2.13
CA GLY A 5 11.74 -29.94 1.74
C GLY A 5 12.64 -29.99 0.50
N ARG A 6 13.45 -31.06 0.38
CA ARG A 6 14.37 -31.28 -0.74
C ARG A 6 14.58 -32.77 -0.95
N ILE A 7 14.59 -33.20 -2.21
CA ILE A 7 14.93 -34.56 -2.62
C ILE A 7 16.12 -34.48 -3.58
N LYS A 8 17.06 -35.42 -3.45
CA LYS A 8 18.23 -35.53 -4.32
C LYS A 8 18.43 -37.00 -4.68
N PHE A 9 18.64 -37.28 -5.96
CA PHE A 9 19.06 -38.60 -6.44
C PHE A 9 20.45 -38.46 -7.02
N ASP A 10 21.36 -39.34 -6.59
CA ASP A 10 22.71 -39.44 -7.12
C ASP A 10 22.84 -40.80 -7.81
N PHE A 11 22.71 -40.84 -9.13
CA PHE A 11 22.92 -42.05 -9.93
C PHE A 11 24.31 -42.05 -10.57
N SER A 12 24.96 -43.21 -10.54
CA SER A 12 26.13 -43.51 -11.36
C SER A 12 25.73 -44.54 -12.41
N MET A 13 25.88 -44.20 -13.69
CA MET A 13 25.43 -45.03 -14.82
C MET A 13 26.56 -45.20 -15.83
N GLN A 14 26.66 -46.38 -16.45
CA GLN A 14 27.65 -46.67 -17.48
C GLN A 14 27.09 -46.44 -18.90
N ASN A 15 25.79 -46.65 -19.10
CA ASN A 15 25.13 -46.46 -20.39
C ASN A 15 24.49 -45.07 -20.51
N GLU A 16 25.03 -44.25 -21.42
CA GLU A 16 24.53 -42.91 -21.68
C GLU A 16 23.11 -42.91 -22.27
N GLN A 17 22.76 -43.90 -23.09
CA GLN A 17 21.43 -43.97 -23.72
C GLN A 17 20.34 -44.23 -22.67
N PHE A 18 20.63 -45.09 -21.70
CA PHE A 18 19.72 -45.33 -20.58
C PHE A 18 19.56 -44.06 -19.71
N ALA A 19 20.65 -43.36 -19.43
CA ALA A 19 20.61 -42.10 -18.67
C ALA A 19 19.74 -41.04 -19.38
N GLN A 20 19.93 -40.84 -20.69
CA GLN A 20 19.12 -39.91 -21.48
C GLN A 20 17.64 -40.32 -21.50
N SER A 21 17.36 -41.62 -21.64
CA SER A 21 15.99 -42.15 -21.55
C SER A 21 15.36 -41.85 -20.20
N LEU A 22 16.06 -42.13 -19.09
CA LEU A 22 15.56 -41.86 -17.75
C LEU A 22 15.33 -40.36 -17.51
N TYR A 23 16.23 -39.48 -17.97
CA TYR A 23 16.04 -38.03 -17.90
C TYR A 23 14.78 -37.58 -18.66
N SER A 24 14.54 -38.12 -19.86
CA SER A 24 13.37 -37.73 -20.67
C SER A 24 12.04 -38.13 -20.05
N ARG A 25 12.02 -39.19 -19.23
CA ARG A 25 10.82 -39.71 -18.54
C ARG A 25 10.85 -39.47 -17.03
N TRP A 26 11.73 -38.56 -16.56
CA TRP A 26 12.01 -38.38 -15.14
C TRP A 26 10.76 -38.00 -14.34
N ASP A 27 9.96 -37.04 -14.80
CA ASP A 27 8.77 -36.58 -14.07
C ASP A 27 7.74 -37.71 -13.87
N THR A 28 7.56 -38.53 -14.90
CA THR A 28 6.64 -39.70 -14.83
C THR A 28 7.20 -40.78 -13.92
N PHE A 29 8.50 -41.07 -14.04
CA PHE A 29 9.19 -42.00 -13.15
C PHE A 29 9.13 -41.53 -11.69
N PHE A 30 9.42 -40.27 -11.42
CA PHE A 30 9.42 -39.69 -10.08
C PHE A 30 8.03 -39.76 -9.43
N ALA A 31 6.98 -39.34 -10.14
CA ALA A 31 5.61 -39.39 -9.61
C ALA A 31 5.14 -40.84 -9.34
N GLN A 32 5.39 -41.76 -10.28
CA GLN A 32 4.88 -43.14 -10.18
C GLN A 32 5.73 -44.06 -9.29
N LYS A 33 7.05 -43.86 -9.26
CA LYS A 33 8.02 -44.80 -8.68
C LYS A 33 8.67 -44.26 -7.40
N PHE A 34 8.64 -42.94 -7.15
CA PHE A 34 9.12 -42.35 -5.90
C PHE A 34 7.99 -41.75 -5.05
N GLU A 35 7.26 -40.74 -5.56
CA GLU A 35 6.29 -39.98 -4.73
C GLU A 35 5.24 -40.90 -4.10
N HIS A 36 4.68 -41.80 -4.91
CA HIS A 36 3.71 -42.77 -4.43
C HIS A 36 4.24 -43.64 -3.29
N ILE A 37 5.50 -44.07 -3.36
CA ILE A 37 6.12 -44.95 -2.35
C ILE A 37 6.50 -44.15 -1.10
N ALA A 38 7.04 -42.95 -1.28
CA ALA A 38 7.39 -42.06 -0.19
C ALA A 38 6.15 -41.70 0.65
N ASP A 39 5.05 -41.34 0.00
CA ASP A 39 3.79 -41.07 0.68
C ASP A 39 3.23 -42.32 1.38
N GLU A 40 3.22 -43.46 0.69
CA GLU A 40 2.76 -44.73 1.24
C GLU A 40 3.48 -45.08 2.56
N ILE A 41 4.81 -44.99 2.59
CA ILE A 41 5.61 -45.37 3.76
C ILE A 41 5.50 -44.33 4.87
N LEU A 42 5.61 -43.03 4.54
CA LEU A 42 5.57 -41.98 5.55
C LEU A 42 4.19 -41.91 6.24
N ILE A 43 3.09 -42.19 5.54
CA ILE A 43 1.74 -42.27 6.13
C ILE A 43 1.65 -43.38 7.18
N ARG A 44 2.29 -44.54 6.98
CA ARG A 44 2.23 -45.65 7.95
C ARG A 44 2.86 -45.31 9.30
N HIS A 45 3.76 -44.34 9.32
CA HIS A 45 4.43 -43.85 10.52
C HIS A 45 3.89 -42.50 11.02
N ASP A 46 2.80 -42.00 10.43
CA ASP A 46 2.05 -40.82 10.88
C ASP A 46 1.21 -41.20 12.12
N ILE A 47 1.82 -41.11 13.31
CA ILE A 47 1.13 -41.33 14.58
C ILE A 47 0.41 -40.02 14.94
N GLN A 48 -0.92 -40.11 15.14
CA GLN A 48 -1.88 -38.99 15.29
C GLN A 48 -1.61 -37.92 16.37
N SER A 49 -0.49 -37.99 17.10
CA SER A 49 -0.20 -37.12 18.25
C SER A 49 1.22 -36.54 18.29
N ASP A 50 2.09 -36.88 17.34
CA ASP A 50 3.50 -36.46 17.36
C ASP A 50 3.96 -35.93 15.99
N TYR A 51 4.60 -34.75 15.98
CA TYR A 51 5.32 -34.27 14.79
C TYR A 51 6.74 -34.84 14.79
N ILE A 52 7.12 -35.47 13.69
CA ILE A 52 8.46 -36.06 13.49
C ILE A 52 9.19 -35.21 12.45
N GLU A 53 10.15 -34.41 12.91
CA GLU A 53 11.06 -33.69 12.00
C GLU A 53 12.32 -34.53 11.74
N ILE A 54 12.56 -34.91 10.49
CA ILE A 54 13.76 -35.61 10.05
C ILE A 54 14.59 -34.64 9.21
N LYS A 55 15.77 -34.22 9.70
CA LYS A 55 16.61 -33.26 8.97
C LYS A 55 17.19 -33.79 7.65
N GLN A 56 17.55 -35.08 7.62
CA GLN A 56 18.17 -35.73 6.46
C GLN A 56 17.97 -37.25 6.53
N LEU A 57 17.38 -37.84 5.49
CA LEU A 57 17.22 -39.29 5.36
C LEU A 57 18.04 -39.76 4.15
N ASP A 58 19.17 -40.40 4.42
CA ASP A 58 20.01 -40.95 3.36
C ASP A 58 19.60 -42.41 3.09
N ILE A 59 19.36 -42.73 1.82
CA ILE A 59 18.87 -44.04 1.38
C ILE A 59 19.82 -44.56 0.31
N GLU A 60 20.50 -45.66 0.61
CA GLU A 60 21.38 -46.35 -0.34
C GLU A 60 20.61 -47.48 -1.02
N ILE A 61 20.32 -47.31 -2.32
CA ILE A 61 19.58 -48.30 -3.13
C ILE A 61 20.53 -49.39 -3.66
N GLY A 62 21.82 -49.09 -3.82
CA GLY A 62 22.81 -50.00 -4.37
C GLY A 62 22.77 -50.10 -5.90
N THR A 63 23.35 -51.17 -6.45
CA THR A 63 23.51 -51.35 -7.89
C THR A 63 22.32 -52.10 -8.50
N LEU A 64 21.74 -51.53 -9.56
CA LEU A 64 20.63 -52.10 -10.32
C LEU A 64 21.06 -52.36 -11.77
N LEU A 65 20.60 -53.47 -12.35
CA LEU A 65 20.73 -53.73 -13.79
C LEU A 65 19.74 -52.84 -14.57
N GLU A 66 20.17 -52.31 -15.71
CA GLU A 66 19.39 -51.35 -16.53
C GLU A 66 18.06 -51.94 -16.98
N ASP A 67 18.07 -53.20 -17.44
CA ASP A 67 16.89 -53.91 -17.94
C ASP A 67 15.81 -54.15 -16.88
N GLU A 68 16.19 -54.13 -15.60
CA GLU A 68 15.30 -54.41 -14.46
C GLU A 68 15.04 -53.17 -13.60
N PHE A 69 15.58 -52.00 -13.99
CA PHE A 69 15.59 -50.81 -13.15
C PHE A 69 14.17 -50.37 -12.76
N ASP A 70 13.26 -50.26 -13.72
CA ASP A 70 11.89 -49.79 -13.48
C ASP A 70 11.04 -50.72 -12.62
N GLU A 71 11.41 -52.01 -12.58
CA GLU A 71 10.75 -53.04 -11.79
C GLU A 71 11.35 -53.12 -10.39
N LYS A 72 12.69 -53.16 -10.28
CA LYS A 72 13.39 -53.36 -9.01
C LYS A 72 13.54 -52.09 -8.19
N PHE A 73 13.69 -50.92 -8.80
CA PHE A 73 13.87 -49.66 -8.07
C PHE A 73 12.75 -49.39 -7.06
N PRO A 74 11.45 -49.49 -7.40
CA PRO A 74 10.34 -49.34 -6.44
C PRO A 74 10.41 -50.30 -5.25
N ILE A 75 10.79 -51.54 -5.53
CA ILE A 75 10.80 -52.62 -4.53
C ILE A 75 11.90 -52.35 -3.52
N ILE A 76 13.11 -52.07 -4.01
CA ILE A 76 14.28 -51.80 -3.17
C ILE A 76 14.13 -50.46 -2.44
N LEU A 77 13.62 -49.42 -3.12
CA LEU A 77 13.35 -48.13 -2.47
C LEU A 77 12.39 -48.30 -1.30
N ARG A 78 11.32 -49.09 -1.45
CA ARG A 78 10.36 -49.33 -0.36
C ARG A 78 11.03 -49.97 0.84
N GLU A 79 11.76 -51.06 0.62
CA GLU A 79 12.47 -51.76 1.69
C GLU A 79 13.51 -50.87 2.38
N LYS A 80 14.35 -50.19 1.59
CA LYS A 80 15.45 -49.37 2.12
C LYS A 80 14.97 -48.09 2.80
N MET A 81 13.90 -47.47 2.30
CA MET A 81 13.29 -46.30 2.94
C MET A 81 12.62 -46.66 4.26
N GLU A 82 11.91 -47.79 4.33
CA GLU A 82 11.31 -48.30 5.56
C GLU A 82 12.38 -48.67 6.60
N GLU A 83 13.45 -49.35 6.16
CA GLU A 83 14.60 -49.68 7.01
C GLU A 83 15.28 -48.41 7.56
N ALA A 84 15.52 -47.41 6.71
CA ALA A 84 16.13 -46.14 7.09
C ALA A 84 15.24 -45.35 8.07
N LEU A 85 13.93 -45.29 7.81
CA LEU A 85 12.97 -44.63 8.70
C LEU A 85 12.89 -45.33 10.06
N LEU A 86 12.78 -46.65 10.10
CA LEU A 86 12.75 -47.40 11.37
C LEU A 86 14.04 -47.21 12.18
N LYS A 87 15.21 -47.18 11.52
CA LYS A 87 16.49 -46.85 12.17
C LYS A 87 16.47 -45.44 12.76
N CYS A 88 15.99 -44.44 12.01
CA CYS A 88 15.87 -43.07 12.51
C CYS A 88 14.89 -42.95 13.68
N LEU A 89 13.76 -43.65 13.64
CA LEU A 89 12.71 -43.57 14.64
C LEU A 89 13.05 -44.30 15.94
N HIS A 90 13.71 -45.46 15.87
CA HIS A 90 13.99 -46.31 17.04
C HIS A 90 15.41 -46.13 17.59
N HIS A 91 16.38 -45.66 16.80
CA HIS A 91 17.79 -45.52 17.19
C HIS A 91 18.38 -44.14 16.78
N PRO A 92 17.80 -43.01 17.25
CA PRO A 92 18.19 -41.66 16.82
C PRO A 92 19.63 -41.26 17.20
N GLN A 93 20.30 -42.01 18.08
CA GLN A 93 21.69 -41.77 18.46
C GLN A 93 22.72 -42.40 17.50
N GLN A 94 22.31 -43.37 16.68
CA GLN A 94 23.20 -44.04 15.70
C GLN A 94 23.01 -43.52 14.27
N ALA A 95 21.82 -42.99 13.95
CA ALA A 95 21.62 -42.24 12.73
C ALA A 95 22.30 -40.87 12.87
N GLN A 96 23.05 -40.41 11.86
CA GLN A 96 23.59 -39.04 11.81
C GLN A 96 22.47 -37.98 11.63
N THR A 97 21.23 -38.32 12.02
CA THR A 97 19.99 -37.64 11.69
C THR A 97 19.35 -37.12 12.97
N ILE A 98 19.14 -35.81 13.05
CA ILE A 98 18.44 -35.19 14.18
C ILE A 98 16.93 -35.42 14.00
N VAL A 99 16.33 -36.24 14.86
CA VAL A 99 14.88 -36.42 14.96
C VAL A 99 14.35 -35.57 16.11
N LYS A 100 13.51 -34.56 15.81
CA LYS A 100 12.85 -33.76 16.85
C LYS A 100 11.41 -34.24 16.99
N LYS A 101 11.10 -34.87 18.13
CA LYS A 101 9.75 -35.28 18.51
C LYS A 101 9.10 -34.12 19.28
N ILE A 102 8.09 -33.48 18.71
CA ILE A 102 7.35 -32.39 19.36
C ILE A 102 6.02 -32.97 19.84
N SER A 103 5.89 -33.17 21.16
CA SER A 103 4.63 -33.64 21.77
C SER A 103 3.65 -32.48 21.93
N HIS A 104 2.40 -32.73 21.54
CA HIS A 104 1.33 -31.74 21.56
C HIS A 104 0.83 -31.48 22.99
N SER A 105 1.43 -30.49 23.64
CA SER A 105 0.76 -29.68 24.65
C SER A 105 0.80 -28.21 24.19
N GLU A 106 0.15 -27.89 23.08
CA GLU A 106 0.05 -26.51 22.62
C GLU A 106 -1.23 -25.85 23.12
N SER A 107 -1.04 -24.68 23.70
CA SER A 107 -2.01 -23.85 24.37
C SER A 107 -2.89 -23.17 23.33
N ILE A 108 -4.19 -23.02 23.59
CA ILE A 108 -5.16 -22.31 22.73
C ILE A 108 -4.63 -20.89 22.35
N SER A 109 -3.76 -20.31 23.17
CA SER A 109 -3.04 -19.06 22.88
C SER A 109 -2.18 -19.10 21.61
N ASP A 110 -1.50 -20.22 21.33
CA ASP A 110 -0.55 -20.33 20.22
C ASP A 110 -1.28 -20.26 18.87
N LEU A 111 -2.48 -20.83 18.79
CA LEU A 111 -3.37 -20.71 17.63
C LEU A 111 -3.75 -19.25 17.35
N LEU A 112 -4.14 -18.52 18.42
CA LEU A 112 -4.50 -17.11 18.31
C LEU A 112 -3.29 -16.25 17.92
N PHE A 113 -2.13 -16.48 18.53
CA PHE A 113 -0.92 -15.72 18.26
C PHE A 113 -0.43 -15.95 16.83
N TYR A 114 -0.44 -17.20 16.37
CA TYR A 114 -0.13 -17.55 14.99
C TYR A 114 -1.06 -16.82 14.01
N PHE A 115 -2.37 -16.86 14.25
CA PHE A 115 -3.34 -16.16 13.44
C PHE A 115 -3.09 -14.64 13.42
N LEU A 116 -2.85 -14.04 14.58
CA LEU A 116 -2.62 -12.61 14.72
C LEU A 116 -1.32 -12.15 14.06
N LEU A 117 -0.32 -13.02 13.86
CA LEU A 117 0.93 -12.71 13.13
C LEU A 117 0.82 -12.99 11.63
N HIS A 118 0.23 -14.12 11.25
CA HIS A 118 0.28 -14.64 9.87
C HIS A 118 -1.02 -14.49 9.09
N GLY A 119 -2.13 -14.19 9.76
CA GLY A 119 -3.46 -13.99 9.15
C GLY A 119 -4.12 -15.25 8.61
N THR A 120 -3.59 -16.42 8.94
CA THR A 120 -4.18 -17.72 8.64
C THR A 120 -4.18 -18.57 9.90
N LEU A 121 -5.22 -19.38 10.11
CA LEU A 121 -5.22 -20.38 11.16
C LEU A 121 -4.44 -21.61 10.67
N PRO A 122 -3.68 -22.29 11.55
CA PRO A 122 -3.10 -23.57 11.20
C PRO A 122 -4.18 -24.56 10.75
N TRP A 123 -3.87 -25.39 9.76
CA TRP A 123 -4.83 -26.36 9.21
C TRP A 123 -5.35 -27.36 10.26
N HIS A 124 -4.62 -27.55 11.35
CA HIS A 124 -4.98 -28.40 12.49
C HIS A 124 -5.81 -27.69 13.59
N THR A 125 -6.32 -26.48 13.35
CA THR A 125 -7.17 -25.78 14.34
C THR A 125 -8.48 -26.55 14.61
N PRO A 126 -8.77 -26.89 15.89
CA PRO A 126 -10.02 -27.55 16.26
C PRO A 126 -11.24 -26.72 15.85
N THR A 127 -12.31 -27.39 15.42
CA THR A 127 -13.57 -26.76 14.95
C THR A 127 -14.10 -25.64 15.86
N PRO A 128 -14.16 -25.75 17.21
CA PRO A 128 -14.66 -24.67 18.06
C PRO A 128 -13.78 -23.40 18.04
N TYR A 129 -12.53 -23.51 17.61
CA TYR A 129 -11.55 -22.41 17.56
C TYR A 129 -11.31 -21.87 16.15
N ARG A 130 -12.07 -22.32 15.15
CA ARG A 130 -12.02 -21.74 13.79
C ARG A 130 -12.67 -20.37 13.72
N ASP A 131 -13.60 -20.08 14.63
CA ASP A 131 -14.15 -18.74 14.82
C ASP A 131 -13.18 -17.90 15.68
N ILE A 132 -12.67 -16.82 15.09
CA ILE A 132 -11.64 -15.98 15.71
C ILE A 132 -12.18 -15.26 16.95
N GLN A 133 -13.47 -14.90 16.97
CA GLN A 133 -14.08 -14.28 18.12
C GLN A 133 -14.12 -15.24 19.32
N THR A 134 -14.53 -16.49 19.08
CA THR A 134 -14.54 -17.55 20.08
C THR A 134 -13.13 -17.86 20.58
N LEU A 135 -12.17 -18.03 19.66
CA LEU A 135 -10.77 -18.27 19.99
C LEU A 135 -10.18 -17.14 20.83
N PHE A 136 -10.39 -15.87 20.44
CA PHE A 136 -9.91 -14.72 21.20
C PHE A 136 -10.50 -14.67 22.61
N MET A 137 -11.81 -14.87 22.73
CA MET A 137 -12.49 -14.83 24.04
C MET A 137 -12.08 -15.98 24.95
N GLU A 138 -11.79 -17.15 24.39
CA GLU A 138 -11.27 -18.29 25.15
C GLU A 138 -9.88 -17.97 25.70
N VAL A 139 -8.94 -17.53 24.85
CA VAL A 139 -7.59 -17.14 25.29
C VAL A 139 -7.65 -16.00 26.30
N PHE A 140 -8.53 -15.01 26.10
CA PHE A 140 -8.74 -13.94 27.07
C PHE A 140 -9.18 -14.46 28.45
N LYS A 141 -10.01 -15.51 28.52
CA LYS A 141 -10.48 -16.10 29.79
C LYS A 141 -9.43 -17.01 30.43
N THR A 142 -8.74 -17.83 29.64
CA THR A 142 -7.86 -18.90 30.15
C THR A 142 -6.40 -18.47 30.27
N LYS A 143 -5.95 -17.48 29.47
CA LYS A 143 -4.55 -17.10 29.26
C LYS A 143 -4.39 -15.57 29.05
N SER A 144 -5.06 -14.78 29.88
CA SER A 144 -5.08 -13.31 29.76
C SER A 144 -3.68 -12.67 29.82
N GLU A 145 -2.81 -13.10 30.73
CA GLU A 145 -1.47 -12.51 30.86
C GLU A 145 -0.58 -12.80 29.64
N ASP A 146 -0.64 -14.02 29.09
CA ASP A 146 0.07 -14.38 27.87
C ASP A 146 -0.42 -13.53 26.69
N LEU A 147 -1.73 -13.34 26.56
CA LEU A 147 -2.32 -12.48 25.53
C LEU A 147 -1.89 -11.02 25.69
N LYS A 148 -1.81 -10.53 26.93
CA LYS A 148 -1.37 -9.17 27.24
C LYS A 148 0.09 -8.97 26.84
N GLN A 149 0.97 -9.89 27.24
CA GLN A 149 2.39 -9.85 26.91
C GLN A 149 2.58 -9.95 25.40
N PHE A 150 1.83 -10.82 24.72
CA PHE A 150 1.86 -10.93 23.27
C PHE A 150 1.44 -9.64 22.58
N LEU A 151 0.31 -9.03 22.97
CA LEU A 151 -0.15 -7.77 22.40
C LEU A 151 0.81 -6.62 22.69
N GLN A 152 1.44 -6.56 23.86
CA GLN A 152 2.47 -5.56 24.14
C GLN A 152 3.73 -5.75 23.30
N THR A 153 4.10 -7.01 23.02
CA THR A 153 5.31 -7.34 22.25
C THR A 153 5.11 -7.13 20.75
N TYR A 154 4.01 -7.63 20.20
CA TYR A 154 3.73 -7.70 18.76
C TYR A 154 2.65 -6.71 18.31
N GLY A 155 2.05 -5.95 19.21
CA GLY A 155 0.94 -5.05 18.91
C GLY A 155 1.26 -3.92 17.93
N HIS A 156 2.54 -3.58 17.76
CA HIS A 156 3.01 -2.56 16.81
C HIS A 156 2.91 -2.99 15.34
N TYR A 157 2.72 -4.29 15.05
CA TYR A 157 2.54 -4.78 13.70
C TYR A 157 1.18 -4.35 13.13
N SER A 158 1.19 -3.48 12.12
CA SER A 158 -0.02 -2.99 11.42
C SER A 158 -0.98 -4.10 10.98
N GLY A 159 -0.47 -5.21 10.44
CA GLY A 159 -1.31 -6.35 10.04
C GLY A 159 -2.01 -7.04 11.21
N LEU A 160 -1.40 -7.07 12.40
CA LEU A 160 -2.02 -7.59 13.61
C LEU A 160 -3.15 -6.66 14.07
N GLN A 161 -2.91 -5.34 14.09
CA GLN A 161 -3.92 -4.34 14.45
C GLN A 161 -5.14 -4.41 13.51
N GLU A 162 -4.92 -4.57 12.21
CA GLU A 162 -5.98 -4.72 11.21
C GLU A 162 -6.77 -6.01 11.42
N ARG A 163 -6.09 -7.14 11.69
CA ARG A 163 -6.78 -8.40 12.01
C ARG A 163 -7.64 -8.30 13.27
N LEU A 164 -7.11 -7.75 14.35
CA LEU A 164 -7.90 -7.50 15.57
C LEU A 164 -9.15 -6.68 15.23
N THR A 165 -8.99 -5.56 14.55
CA THR A 165 -10.07 -4.58 14.37
C THR A 165 -11.10 -4.97 13.32
N TYR A 166 -10.70 -5.70 12.27
CA TYR A 166 -11.59 -6.14 11.19
C TYR A 166 -12.27 -7.48 11.48
N GLN A 167 -11.67 -8.35 12.30
CA GLN A 167 -12.17 -9.71 12.54
C GLN A 167 -12.80 -9.91 13.92
N LEU A 168 -12.55 -9.01 14.89
CA LEU A 168 -13.18 -9.08 16.21
C LEU A 168 -14.40 -8.14 16.33
N GLY A 169 -15.43 -8.64 17.00
CA GLY A 169 -16.58 -7.86 17.44
C GLY A 169 -16.27 -6.91 18.59
N ASP A 170 -17.18 -5.98 18.87
CA ASP A 170 -17.00 -4.93 19.90
C ASP A 170 -16.71 -5.54 21.28
N GLN A 171 -17.39 -6.61 21.66
CA GLN A 171 -17.17 -7.28 22.95
C GLN A 171 -15.73 -7.78 23.12
N ALA A 172 -15.13 -8.37 22.09
CA ALA A 172 -13.76 -8.87 22.13
C ALA A 172 -12.75 -7.71 22.13
N LEU A 173 -13.01 -6.64 21.37
CA LEU A 173 -12.17 -5.45 21.35
C LEU A 173 -12.23 -4.66 22.67
N GLU A 174 -13.37 -4.62 23.34
CA GLU A 174 -13.50 -4.06 24.68
C GLU A 174 -12.77 -4.93 25.72
N ALA A 175 -12.85 -6.25 25.61
CA ALA A 175 -12.08 -7.17 26.45
C ALA A 175 -10.56 -6.96 26.28
N GLY A 176 -10.06 -6.87 25.05
CA GLY A 176 -8.66 -6.54 24.79
C GLY A 176 -8.26 -5.15 25.32
N THR A 177 -9.16 -4.16 25.27
CA THR A 177 -8.93 -2.84 25.88
C THR A 177 -8.78 -2.95 27.40
N SER A 178 -9.63 -3.74 28.06
CA SER A 178 -9.55 -4.00 29.50
C SER A 178 -8.26 -4.70 29.91
N LEU A 179 -7.68 -5.50 29.01
CA LEU A 179 -6.41 -6.18 29.22
C LEU A 179 -5.21 -5.22 29.14
N LEU A 180 -5.22 -4.32 28.16
CA LEU A 180 -4.13 -3.38 27.91
C LEU A 180 -4.11 -2.21 28.90
N LYS A 181 -5.28 -1.67 29.25
CA LYS A 181 -5.43 -0.52 30.15
C LYS A 181 -6.65 -0.72 31.08
N SER A 182 -6.51 -1.61 32.07
CA SER A 182 -7.60 -1.99 32.99
C SER A 182 -8.27 -0.80 33.67
N ALA A 183 -7.49 0.13 34.25
CA ALA A 183 -7.98 1.30 34.97
C ALA A 183 -8.79 2.29 34.09
N GLU A 184 -8.49 2.33 32.79
CA GLU A 184 -9.04 3.33 31.84
C GLU A 184 -10.03 2.72 30.85
N SER A 185 -10.21 1.40 30.92
CA SER A 185 -11.05 0.63 29.99
C SER A 185 -12.49 1.14 29.93
N ILE A 186 -13.10 1.44 31.08
CA ILE A 186 -14.47 1.98 31.16
C ILE A 186 -14.58 3.29 30.38
N PHE A 187 -13.59 4.18 30.54
CA PHE A 187 -13.56 5.46 29.84
C PHE A 187 -13.38 5.28 28.33
N ILE A 188 -12.41 4.45 27.92
CA ILE A 188 -12.11 4.18 26.50
C ILE A 188 -13.33 3.53 25.81
N CYS A 189 -13.91 2.50 26.42
CA CYS A 189 -15.09 1.82 25.86
C CYS A 189 -16.31 2.75 25.82
N SER A 190 -16.50 3.61 26.84
CA SER A 190 -17.54 4.65 26.81
C SER A 190 -17.36 5.60 25.63
N TYR A 191 -16.12 6.01 25.33
CA TYR A 191 -15.80 6.88 24.21
C TYR A 191 -16.04 6.22 22.86
N VAL A 192 -15.60 4.97 22.68
CA VAL A 192 -15.81 4.21 21.43
C VAL A 192 -17.30 3.99 21.16
N ARG A 193 -18.06 3.54 22.16
CA ARG A 193 -19.51 3.37 22.05
C ARG A 193 -20.21 4.68 21.71
N PHE A 194 -19.78 5.78 22.32
CA PHE A 194 -20.29 7.12 22.01
C PHE A 194 -20.07 7.44 20.53
N LEU A 195 -18.84 7.35 20.02
CA LEU A 195 -18.55 7.64 18.61
C LEU A 195 -19.38 6.78 17.63
N ILE A 196 -19.38 5.46 17.83
CA ILE A 196 -20.07 4.52 16.95
C ILE A 196 -21.59 4.76 16.97
N ASN A 197 -22.19 4.91 18.15
CA ASN A 197 -23.64 5.08 18.25
C ASN A 197 -24.11 6.43 17.72
N ARG A 198 -23.27 7.48 17.84
CA ARG A 198 -23.60 8.79 17.25
C ARG A 198 -23.49 8.76 15.74
N TYR A 199 -22.51 8.04 15.19
CA TYR A 199 -22.40 7.87 13.74
C TYR A 199 -23.63 7.18 13.13
N LYS A 200 -24.32 6.29 13.87
CA LYS A 200 -25.59 5.67 13.43
C LYS A 200 -26.72 6.69 13.22
N GLN A 201 -26.67 7.84 13.90
CA GLN A 201 -27.72 8.85 13.87
C GLN A 201 -27.53 9.89 12.76
N ILE A 202 -26.45 9.81 11.98
CA ILE A 202 -26.17 10.75 10.90
C ILE A 202 -27.11 10.46 9.71
N GLU A 203 -27.96 11.42 9.36
CA GLU A 203 -28.76 11.40 8.14
C GLU A 203 -27.82 11.62 6.94
N ASN A 204 -27.35 10.52 6.33
CA ASN A 204 -26.40 10.45 5.20
C ASN A 204 -24.91 10.49 5.60
N PRO A 205 -24.37 9.40 6.17
CA PRO A 205 -22.95 9.31 6.50
C PRO A 205 -22.06 9.25 5.24
N VAL A 206 -20.89 9.88 5.30
CA VAL A 206 -19.89 9.91 4.21
C VAL A 206 -19.29 8.52 3.96
N ILE A 207 -19.13 7.71 5.00
CA ILE A 207 -18.64 6.32 4.92
C ILE A 207 -19.64 5.36 5.58
N PRO A 208 -19.68 4.08 5.17
CA PRO A 208 -20.50 3.07 5.85
C PRO A 208 -20.20 2.97 7.35
N LEU A 209 -21.22 2.64 8.15
CA LEU A 209 -21.09 2.47 9.60
C LEU A 209 -20.03 1.41 9.98
N THR A 210 -19.90 0.35 9.18
CA THR A 210 -18.89 -0.70 9.36
C THR A 210 -17.47 -0.17 9.19
N GLU A 211 -17.23 0.65 8.16
CA GLU A 211 -15.95 1.30 7.92
C GLU A 211 -15.61 2.34 9.00
N HIS A 212 -16.60 3.12 9.45
CA HIS A 212 -16.43 4.02 10.58
C HIS A 212 -16.09 3.27 11.88
N ARG A 213 -16.80 2.18 12.19
CA ARG A 213 -16.50 1.30 13.34
C ARG A 213 -15.05 0.82 13.28
N HIS A 214 -14.62 0.31 12.12
CA HIS A 214 -13.27 -0.17 11.93
C HIS A 214 -12.22 0.94 12.10
N LEU A 215 -12.50 2.14 11.57
CA LEU A 215 -11.63 3.31 11.73
C LEU A 215 -11.47 3.71 13.20
N VAL A 216 -12.57 3.78 13.96
CA VAL A 216 -12.56 4.10 15.40
C VAL A 216 -11.68 3.08 16.15
N TRP A 217 -11.94 1.78 15.97
CA TRP A 217 -11.18 0.75 16.67
C TRP A 217 -9.70 0.69 16.24
N LYS A 218 -9.40 0.90 14.96
CA LYS A 218 -8.02 0.98 14.44
C LYS A 218 -7.24 2.11 15.10
N ILE A 219 -7.85 3.28 15.23
CA ILE A 219 -7.21 4.44 15.87
C ILE A 219 -6.99 4.17 17.36
N VAL A 220 -7.98 3.59 18.05
CA VAL A 220 -7.88 3.25 19.48
C VAL A 220 -6.78 2.22 19.72
N TYR A 221 -6.80 1.09 19.02
CA TYR A 221 -5.79 0.04 19.19
C TYR A 221 -4.40 0.49 18.74
N SER A 222 -4.30 1.31 17.69
CA SER A 222 -3.02 1.92 17.31
C SER A 222 -2.46 2.78 18.43
N TYR A 223 -3.29 3.54 19.14
CA TYR A 223 -2.83 4.31 20.30
C TYR A 223 -2.43 3.39 21.47
N LEU A 224 -3.29 2.42 21.83
CA LEU A 224 -3.06 1.54 22.99
C LEU A 224 -1.83 0.63 22.84
N LEU A 225 -1.51 0.20 21.62
CA LEU A 225 -0.42 -0.74 21.34
C LEU A 225 0.90 -0.07 20.95
N ASN A 226 0.89 1.19 20.50
CA ASN A 226 2.11 1.91 20.12
C ASN A 226 2.65 2.80 21.25
N ASP A 227 1.80 3.19 22.22
CA ASP A 227 2.18 4.09 23.31
C ASP A 227 2.64 3.28 24.56
N ALA A 228 3.89 2.80 24.51
CA ALA A 228 4.49 1.94 25.54
C ALA A 228 5.11 2.70 26.73
N GLY A 229 5.02 4.03 26.79
CA GLY A 229 5.74 4.84 27.79
C GLY A 229 4.97 6.04 28.34
N SER A 230 4.98 6.15 29.67
CA SER A 230 4.29 7.14 30.52
C SER A 230 2.78 6.94 30.73
N HIS A 231 2.28 7.39 31.87
CA HIS A 231 0.90 7.15 32.34
C HIS A 231 -0.14 7.52 31.26
N PHE A 232 -1.17 6.69 31.10
CA PHE A 232 -2.26 6.98 30.15
C PHE A 232 -2.93 8.30 30.52
N ASN A 233 -2.94 9.25 29.58
CA ASN A 233 -3.59 10.54 29.76
C ASN A 233 -4.87 10.59 28.91
N ARG A 234 -6.03 10.66 29.58
CA ARG A 234 -7.35 10.72 28.92
C ARG A 234 -7.46 11.87 27.92
N LYS A 235 -6.87 13.04 28.23
CA LYS A 235 -6.93 14.23 27.37
C LYS A 235 -6.10 14.03 26.10
N THR A 236 -4.85 13.59 26.24
CA THR A 236 -3.96 13.33 25.10
C THR A 236 -4.52 12.21 24.20
N PHE A 237 -5.12 11.18 24.80
CA PHE A 237 -5.84 10.12 24.09
C PHE A 237 -6.99 10.68 23.25
N LEU A 238 -7.85 11.54 23.83
CA LEU A 238 -8.94 12.16 23.09
C LEU A 238 -8.42 13.06 21.96
N GLU A 239 -7.45 13.94 22.21
CA GLU A 239 -6.86 14.81 21.18
C GLU A 239 -6.28 14.00 20.02
N HIS A 240 -5.49 12.96 20.32
CA HIS A 240 -4.89 12.10 19.30
C HIS A 240 -5.96 11.34 18.50
N THR A 241 -6.94 10.72 19.18
CA THR A 241 -7.97 9.93 18.51
C THR A 241 -8.90 10.81 17.65
N ILE A 242 -9.31 11.98 18.14
CA ILE A 242 -10.12 12.95 17.38
C ILE A 242 -9.34 13.46 16.16
N THR A 243 -8.05 13.79 16.31
CA THR A 243 -7.22 14.25 15.19
C THR A 243 -7.11 13.18 14.10
N ARG A 244 -6.88 11.93 14.49
CA ARG A 244 -6.79 10.80 13.56
C ARG A 244 -8.13 10.47 12.91
N LEU A 245 -9.23 10.60 13.65
CA LEU A 245 -10.59 10.45 13.11
C LEU A 245 -10.92 11.56 12.11
N ALA A 246 -10.59 12.80 12.43
CA ALA A 246 -10.78 13.94 11.54
C ALA A 246 -10.04 13.71 10.22
N THR A 247 -8.78 13.27 10.29
CA THR A 247 -7.98 12.89 9.12
C THR A 247 -8.62 11.75 8.33
N GLY A 248 -9.08 10.68 9.02
CA GLY A 248 -9.72 9.53 8.38
C GLY A 248 -11.07 9.86 7.71
N HIS A 249 -11.76 10.89 8.20
CA HIS A 249 -12.98 11.43 7.60
C HIS A 249 -12.72 12.59 6.63
N ASN A 250 -11.46 12.98 6.42
CA ASN A 250 -11.05 14.12 5.61
C ASN A 250 -11.73 15.45 6.03
N ILE A 251 -11.85 15.67 7.33
CA ILE A 251 -12.36 16.90 7.94
C ILE A 251 -11.33 17.47 8.92
N THR A 252 -11.50 18.72 9.35
CA THR A 252 -10.59 19.34 10.33
C THR A 252 -10.89 18.86 11.75
N TYR A 253 -9.85 18.85 12.59
CA TYR A 253 -9.98 18.57 14.03
C TYR A 253 -11.05 19.48 14.66
N ASP A 254 -11.04 20.75 14.31
CA ASP A 254 -11.93 21.77 14.88
C ASP A 254 -13.39 21.49 14.54
N TYR A 255 -13.66 21.15 13.27
CA TYR A 255 -15.00 20.83 12.80
C TYR A 255 -15.53 19.54 13.46
N LEU A 256 -14.69 18.50 13.55
CA LEU A 256 -15.07 17.26 14.22
C LEU A 256 -15.31 17.47 15.72
N LEU A 257 -14.45 18.23 16.41
CA LEU A 257 -14.62 18.55 17.82
C LEU A 257 -15.90 19.35 18.07
N GLN A 258 -16.24 20.29 17.19
CA GLN A 258 -17.50 21.03 17.27
C GLN A 258 -18.72 20.14 17.07
N ILE A 259 -18.70 19.21 16.11
CA ILE A 259 -19.78 18.24 15.93
C ILE A 259 -19.94 17.39 17.19
N ILE A 260 -18.83 16.82 17.68
CA ILE A 260 -18.81 16.00 18.89
C ILE A 260 -19.35 16.77 20.11
N ALA A 261 -18.96 18.04 20.27
CA ALA A 261 -19.23 18.83 21.47
C ALA A 261 -20.53 19.64 21.44
N SER A 262 -20.99 20.09 20.27
CA SER A 262 -22.25 20.87 20.10
C SER A 262 -23.47 20.03 20.45
N GLU A 263 -23.40 18.74 20.16
CA GLU A 263 -24.49 17.80 20.37
C GLU A 263 -24.39 17.03 21.71
N LEU A 264 -23.50 17.47 22.62
CA LEU A 264 -23.51 17.08 24.03
C LEU A 264 -24.63 17.76 24.82
N LYS A 265 -25.24 18.83 24.27
CA LYS A 265 -26.34 19.58 24.91
C LYS A 265 -27.72 18.98 24.61
N SER A 266 -27.85 18.17 23.57
CA SER A 266 -29.11 17.49 23.18
C SER A 266 -29.29 16.20 23.98
N HIS A 267 -30.24 16.20 24.91
CA HIS A 267 -30.51 15.13 25.89
C HIS A 267 -31.18 13.86 25.32
N SER A 268 -30.97 13.51 24.05
CA SER A 268 -31.81 12.55 23.32
C SER A 268 -31.07 11.29 22.83
N SER A 269 -30.21 10.69 23.66
CA SER A 269 -29.59 9.39 23.36
C SER A 269 -29.62 8.44 24.56
N GLU A 270 -30.06 7.19 24.31
CA GLU A 270 -30.23 6.09 25.28
C GLU A 270 -28.92 5.67 25.99
N ILE A 271 -27.76 6.07 25.48
CA ILE A 271 -26.44 5.78 26.06
C ILE A 271 -25.78 7.10 26.44
N GLN A 272 -25.87 7.47 27.71
CA GLN A 272 -25.22 8.67 28.23
C GLN A 272 -23.71 8.43 28.30
N PRO A 273 -22.87 9.31 27.70
CA PRO A 273 -21.43 9.25 27.90
C PRO A 273 -21.08 9.40 29.39
N SER A 274 -20.01 8.74 29.83
CA SER A 274 -19.57 8.87 31.23
C SER A 274 -19.32 10.34 31.59
N THR A 275 -19.62 10.74 32.83
CA THR A 275 -19.43 12.12 33.31
C THR A 275 -18.01 12.63 33.07
N SER A 276 -17.01 11.74 33.19
CA SER A 276 -15.60 12.05 32.90
C SER A 276 -15.31 12.31 31.42
N LEU A 277 -16.00 11.63 30.50
CA LEU A 277 -15.86 11.88 29.06
C LEU A 277 -16.49 13.22 28.67
N LEU A 278 -17.66 13.51 29.23
CA LEU A 278 -18.34 14.79 29.04
C LEU A 278 -17.48 15.97 29.49
N SER A 279 -16.93 15.90 30.72
CA SER A 279 -16.13 16.99 31.25
C SER A 279 -14.87 17.26 30.41
N LEU A 280 -14.19 16.20 29.94
CA LEU A 280 -12.99 16.33 29.13
C LEU A 280 -13.27 16.83 27.71
N LEU A 281 -14.36 16.39 27.08
CA LEU A 281 -14.75 16.91 25.76
C LEU A 281 -15.15 18.39 25.84
N LEU A 282 -15.84 18.81 26.90
CA LEU A 282 -16.16 20.21 27.15
C LEU A 282 -14.89 21.04 27.45
N GLU A 283 -13.95 20.50 28.23
CA GLU A 283 -12.65 21.15 28.48
C GLU A 283 -11.85 21.32 27.17
N LEU A 284 -11.78 20.29 26.32
CA LEU A 284 -11.12 20.38 25.01
C LEU A 284 -11.79 21.40 24.10
N LYS A 285 -13.12 21.47 24.13
CA LYS A 285 -13.89 22.47 23.39
C LYS A 285 -13.60 23.88 23.92
N GLN A 286 -13.61 24.09 25.23
CA GLN A 286 -13.30 25.39 25.85
C GLN A 286 -11.85 25.81 25.58
N ALA A 287 -10.88 24.91 25.75
CA ALA A 287 -9.47 25.19 25.45
C ALA A 287 -9.27 25.51 23.96
N TRP A 288 -10.03 24.88 23.07
CA TRP A 288 -10.07 25.27 21.66
C TRP A 288 -10.68 26.66 21.47
N GLU A 289 -11.86 26.94 22.03
CA GLU A 289 -12.54 28.24 21.96
C GLU A 289 -11.62 29.36 22.50
N GLU A 290 -10.92 29.13 23.61
CA GLU A 290 -9.92 30.04 24.20
C GLU A 290 -8.67 30.21 23.34
N ARG A 291 -8.14 29.13 22.72
CA ARG A 291 -7.03 29.24 21.75
C ARG A 291 -7.43 30.00 20.50
N GLN A 292 -8.67 29.86 20.04
CA GLN A 292 -9.21 30.70 18.96
C GLN A 292 -9.38 32.15 19.44
N LEU A 293 -9.85 32.37 20.67
CA LEU A 293 -9.97 33.70 21.28
C LEU A 293 -8.60 34.39 21.51
N GLN A 294 -7.54 33.61 21.77
CA GLN A 294 -6.17 34.09 21.91
C GLN A 294 -5.49 34.33 20.56
N LYS A 295 -5.76 33.49 19.54
CA LYS A 295 -5.39 33.77 18.14
C LYS A 295 -6.14 34.98 17.57
N SER A 296 -7.35 35.25 18.06
CA SER A 296 -8.14 36.45 17.74
C SER A 296 -7.72 37.70 18.52
N LYS A 297 -6.55 37.71 19.20
CA LYS A 297 -5.91 38.97 19.64
C LYS A 297 -5.29 39.76 18.49
N LEU A 298 -5.15 39.18 17.29
CA LEU A 298 -5.33 39.97 16.08
C LEU A 298 -6.83 40.04 15.86
N ASN A 299 -7.41 41.23 15.94
CA ASN A 299 -8.79 41.45 15.54
C ASN A 299 -8.86 41.28 14.00
N ILE A 300 -8.89 40.03 13.53
CA ILE A 300 -8.81 39.66 12.10
C ILE A 300 -9.83 40.42 11.26
N PRO A 301 -11.09 40.65 11.71
CA PRO A 301 -12.02 41.53 11.00
C PRO A 301 -11.53 42.98 10.87
N GLU A 302 -11.07 43.62 11.95
CA GLU A 302 -10.51 44.98 11.90
C GLU A 302 -9.23 45.03 11.06
N TYR A 303 -8.34 44.04 11.18
CA TYR A 303 -7.10 43.95 10.43
C TYR A 303 -7.34 43.74 8.92
N CYS A 304 -8.28 42.87 8.55
CA CYS A 304 -8.72 42.69 7.16
C CYS A 304 -9.37 43.97 6.64
N SER A 305 -10.21 44.65 7.43
CA SER A 305 -10.83 45.92 7.04
C SER A 305 -9.79 47.02 6.81
N ALA A 306 -8.77 47.12 7.66
CA ALA A 306 -7.71 48.13 7.52
C ALA A 306 -6.87 47.92 6.25
N LEU A 307 -6.55 46.68 5.91
CA LEU A 307 -5.82 46.36 4.67
C LEU A 307 -6.70 46.52 3.42
N LEU A 308 -8.00 46.24 3.52
CA LEU A 308 -8.95 46.50 2.44
C LEU A 308 -9.11 47.99 2.15
N GLU A 309 -9.21 48.83 3.17
CA GLU A 309 -9.26 50.29 3.00
C GLU A 309 -8.00 50.80 2.29
N LYS A 310 -6.81 50.31 2.68
CA LYS A 310 -5.56 50.63 1.97
C LYS A 310 -5.54 50.19 0.50
N LEU A 311 -6.15 49.05 0.17
CA LEU A 311 -6.27 48.58 -1.21
C LEU A 311 -7.28 49.42 -2.02
N ARG A 312 -8.26 50.02 -1.35
CA ARG A 312 -9.28 50.91 -1.92
C ARG A 312 -8.79 52.34 -2.10
N GLU A 313 -7.82 52.79 -1.32
CA GLU A 313 -7.17 54.09 -1.51
C GLU A 313 -6.61 54.20 -2.95
N ASP A 314 -7.16 55.12 -3.75
CA ASP A 314 -6.78 55.36 -5.14
C ASP A 314 -5.50 56.20 -5.28
N SER A 315 -4.53 56.00 -4.39
CA SER A 315 -3.24 56.66 -4.52
C SER A 315 -2.34 55.88 -5.47
N GLU A 316 -1.68 56.56 -6.41
CA GLU A 316 -0.65 56.00 -7.30
C GLU A 316 0.58 55.45 -6.54
N LYS A 317 0.54 55.37 -5.20
CA LYS A 317 1.61 54.79 -4.39
C LYS A 317 1.54 53.27 -4.42
N SER A 318 2.64 52.65 -4.83
CA SER A 318 2.89 51.23 -4.62
C SER A 318 2.84 50.89 -3.13
N LEU A 319 2.22 49.76 -2.78
CA LEU A 319 2.26 49.21 -1.41
C LEU A 319 3.70 49.03 -0.94
N SER A 320 3.95 49.22 0.35
CA SER A 320 5.25 48.94 0.96
C SER A 320 5.50 47.41 1.05
N ASP A 321 6.78 47.01 1.18
CA ASP A 321 7.14 45.60 1.34
C ASP A 321 6.49 44.98 2.60
N GLU A 322 6.29 45.77 3.65
CA GLU A 322 5.58 45.37 4.87
C GLU A 322 4.10 45.10 4.61
N GLU A 323 3.45 45.91 3.77
CA GLU A 323 2.06 45.73 3.37
C GLU A 323 1.89 44.50 2.46
N ILE A 324 2.83 44.27 1.54
CA ILE A 324 2.85 43.06 0.70
C ILE A 324 3.03 41.81 1.57
N ALA A 325 3.91 41.85 2.57
CA ALA A 325 4.09 40.76 3.53
C ALA A 325 2.81 40.51 4.36
N ALA A 326 2.12 41.58 4.77
CA ALA A 326 0.84 41.50 5.46
C ALA A 326 -0.24 40.83 4.59
N PHE A 327 -0.35 41.19 3.31
CA PHE A 327 -1.25 40.51 2.39
C PHE A 327 -0.88 39.03 2.21
N LYS A 328 0.41 38.67 2.06
CA LYS A 328 0.83 37.26 1.99
C LYS A 328 0.44 36.48 3.24
N SER A 329 0.56 37.09 4.42
CA SER A 329 0.16 36.49 5.70
C SER A 329 -1.35 36.19 5.75
N ILE A 330 -2.19 37.11 5.26
CA ILE A 330 -3.63 36.88 5.16
C ILE A 330 -3.95 35.77 4.15
N LEU A 331 -3.34 35.84 2.96
CA LEU A 331 -3.66 34.93 1.86
C LEU A 331 -3.18 33.48 2.09
N THR A 332 -2.17 33.28 2.96
CA THR A 332 -1.74 31.96 3.41
C THR A 332 -2.61 31.39 4.54
N ASN A 333 -3.32 32.24 5.28
CA ASN A 333 -4.24 31.82 6.33
C ASN A 333 -5.66 31.63 5.77
N ASN A 334 -6.12 30.38 5.68
CA ASN A 334 -7.43 30.06 5.08
C ASN A 334 -8.61 30.83 5.69
N GLU A 335 -8.62 31.08 7.00
CA GLU A 335 -9.72 31.79 7.67
C GLU A 335 -9.68 33.29 7.38
N ALA A 336 -8.50 33.91 7.51
CA ALA A 336 -8.31 35.33 7.20
C ALA A 336 -8.55 35.60 5.71
N CYS A 337 -8.07 34.72 4.82
CA CYS A 337 -8.29 34.79 3.38
C CYS A 337 -9.78 34.65 3.03
N LEU A 338 -10.52 33.76 3.70
CA LEU A 338 -11.97 33.63 3.50
C LEU A 338 -12.73 34.90 3.92
N LEU A 339 -12.44 35.45 5.10
CA LEU A 339 -13.07 36.68 5.60
C LEU A 339 -12.73 37.89 4.71
N PHE A 340 -11.47 37.97 4.29
CA PHE A 340 -10.99 38.97 3.35
C PHE A 340 -11.77 38.87 2.03
N LEU A 341 -11.78 37.70 1.38
CA LEU A 341 -12.44 37.48 0.08
C LEU A 341 -13.95 37.72 0.08
N GLN A 342 -14.63 37.61 1.22
CA GLN A 342 -16.06 37.95 1.35
C GLN A 342 -16.34 39.45 1.17
N SER A 343 -15.34 40.30 1.43
CA SER A 343 -15.47 41.75 1.39
C SER A 343 -14.75 42.39 0.19
N VAL A 344 -14.16 41.57 -0.68
CA VAL A 344 -13.30 41.99 -1.80
C VAL A 344 -14.09 42.06 -3.12
N SER A 345 -13.92 43.15 -3.87
CA SER A 345 -14.49 43.35 -5.22
C SER A 345 -13.55 42.90 -6.35
N ASP A 346 -14.07 42.73 -7.57
CA ASP A 346 -13.23 42.36 -8.74
C ASP A 346 -12.10 43.37 -9.01
N LYS A 347 -12.33 44.66 -8.75
CA LYS A 347 -11.31 45.71 -8.88
C LYS A 347 -10.15 45.50 -7.90
N GLU A 348 -10.47 45.10 -6.68
CA GLU A 348 -9.49 44.84 -5.62
C GLU A 348 -8.71 43.54 -5.89
N ILE A 349 -9.38 42.50 -6.40
CA ILE A 349 -8.71 41.29 -6.88
C ILE A 349 -7.72 41.62 -7.99
N GLU A 350 -8.11 42.45 -8.95
CA GLU A 350 -7.23 42.86 -10.05
C GLU A 350 -6.00 43.65 -9.55
N LYS A 351 -6.20 44.55 -8.57
CA LYS A 351 -5.09 45.23 -7.88
C LYS A 351 -4.14 44.22 -7.21
N LEU A 352 -4.65 43.21 -6.50
CA LEU A 352 -3.82 42.17 -5.88
C LEU A 352 -3.04 41.35 -6.91
N LEU A 353 -3.67 40.95 -8.02
CA LEU A 353 -2.98 40.23 -9.09
C LEU A 353 -1.89 41.09 -9.74
N GLN A 354 -2.10 42.41 -9.87
CA GLN A 354 -1.07 43.33 -10.35
C GLN A 354 0.14 43.37 -9.40
N ILE A 355 -0.08 43.21 -8.09
CA ILE A 355 0.99 43.18 -7.08
C ILE A 355 1.74 41.84 -7.11
N PHE A 356 1.02 40.72 -7.08
CA PHE A 356 1.64 39.40 -6.96
C PHE A 356 2.16 38.83 -8.28
N ILE A 357 1.45 39.10 -9.39
CA ILE A 357 1.73 38.54 -10.71
C ILE A 357 1.49 39.55 -11.85
N PRO A 358 2.23 40.67 -11.89
CA PRO A 358 1.99 41.73 -12.86
C PRO A 358 1.98 41.26 -14.32
N GLN A 359 2.85 40.31 -14.68
CA GLN A 359 2.94 39.76 -16.04
C GLN A 359 1.82 38.78 -16.38
N GLU A 360 1.26 38.08 -15.39
CA GLU A 360 0.29 36.98 -15.59
C GLU A 360 -1.14 37.38 -15.19
N ARG A 361 -1.34 38.60 -14.67
CA ARG A 361 -2.62 39.13 -14.22
C ARG A 361 -3.74 38.94 -15.26
N ALA A 362 -3.45 39.26 -16.52
CA ALA A 362 -4.43 39.23 -17.60
C ALA A 362 -4.86 37.79 -17.93
N PHE A 363 -3.90 36.86 -17.88
CA PHE A 363 -4.16 35.44 -18.08
C PHE A 363 -5.00 34.86 -16.94
N VAL A 364 -4.60 35.06 -15.67
CA VAL A 364 -5.32 34.53 -14.50
C VAL A 364 -6.73 35.08 -14.43
N PHE A 365 -6.91 36.38 -14.62
CA PHE A 365 -8.22 37.01 -14.60
C PHE A 365 -9.11 36.51 -15.74
N SER A 366 -8.57 36.37 -16.95
CA SER A 366 -9.30 35.80 -18.09
C SER A 366 -9.72 34.34 -17.86
N TYR A 367 -8.82 33.52 -17.29
CA TYR A 367 -9.12 32.14 -16.93
C TYR A 367 -10.25 32.04 -15.91
N VAL A 368 -10.15 32.80 -14.80
CA VAL A 368 -11.15 32.77 -13.72
C VAL A 368 -12.52 33.19 -14.24
N LYS A 369 -12.59 34.30 -14.96
CA LYS A 369 -13.86 34.77 -15.54
C LYS A 369 -14.46 33.75 -16.50
N THR A 370 -13.63 33.06 -17.27
CA THR A 370 -14.09 31.98 -18.16
C THR A 370 -14.64 30.79 -17.36
N PHE A 371 -13.97 30.42 -16.26
CA PHE A 371 -14.39 29.32 -15.40
C PHE A 371 -15.67 29.64 -14.61
N GLU A 372 -15.80 30.84 -14.08
CA GLU A 372 -17.03 31.32 -13.40
C GLU A 372 -18.22 31.28 -14.35
N ASN A 373 -18.08 31.85 -15.56
CA ASN A 373 -19.15 31.82 -16.55
C ASN A 373 -19.51 30.40 -17.00
N PHE A 374 -18.50 29.51 -17.12
CA PHE A 374 -18.72 28.08 -17.37
C PHE A 374 -19.57 27.44 -16.26
N TRP A 375 -19.22 27.72 -15.00
CA TRP A 375 -19.89 27.17 -13.83
C TRP A 375 -21.34 27.64 -13.75
N ASP A 376 -21.60 28.92 -14.01
CA ASP A 376 -22.95 29.48 -14.02
C ASP A 376 -23.80 28.95 -15.20
N ALA A 377 -23.17 28.70 -16.37
CA ALA A 377 -23.86 28.24 -17.56
C ALA A 377 -24.31 26.75 -17.50
N LYS A 378 -23.65 25.90 -16.70
CA LYS A 378 -23.96 24.46 -16.62
C LYS A 378 -24.72 24.13 -15.32
N LYS A 379 -26.04 23.86 -15.46
CA LYS A 379 -26.98 23.45 -14.39
C LYS A 379 -26.62 22.16 -13.61
N LEU A 380 -25.51 21.48 -13.91
CA LEU A 380 -25.10 20.23 -13.24
C LEU A 380 -24.70 20.42 -11.78
N ILE A 381 -24.44 21.66 -11.36
CA ILE A 381 -23.93 21.97 -10.03
C ILE A 381 -24.94 22.77 -9.22
N LYS A 382 -26.19 22.30 -9.19
CA LYS A 382 -27.25 22.86 -8.33
C LYS A 382 -27.05 22.61 -6.81
N LYS A 383 -25.97 21.93 -6.40
CA LYS A 383 -25.64 21.70 -4.98
C LYS A 383 -24.66 22.72 -4.37
N ALA A 384 -24.13 23.67 -5.15
CA ALA A 384 -23.18 24.67 -4.65
C ALA A 384 -23.57 26.09 -5.10
N GLY A 385 -24.73 26.56 -4.67
CA GLY A 385 -25.10 27.97 -4.82
C GLY A 385 -24.13 28.88 -4.05
N LEU A 386 -23.75 30.01 -4.65
CA LEU A 386 -22.97 31.13 -4.08
C LEU A 386 -21.52 30.86 -3.63
N LYS A 387 -21.04 29.62 -3.50
CA LYS A 387 -19.72 29.34 -2.89
C LYS A 387 -18.54 29.14 -3.87
N ILE A 388 -18.76 28.98 -5.19
CA ILE A 388 -17.67 28.63 -6.10
C ILE A 388 -16.63 29.74 -6.27
N ARG A 389 -17.07 30.99 -6.38
CA ARG A 389 -16.19 32.15 -6.56
C ARG A 389 -15.22 32.30 -5.38
N LEU A 390 -15.76 32.22 -4.16
CA LEU A 390 -14.95 32.27 -2.94
C LEU A 390 -13.96 31.10 -2.88
N SER A 391 -14.41 29.87 -3.18
CA SER A 391 -13.53 28.69 -3.22
C SER A 391 -12.45 28.80 -4.29
N LEU A 392 -12.77 29.35 -5.46
CA LEU A 392 -11.83 29.54 -6.57
C LEU A 392 -10.74 30.54 -6.20
N TRP A 393 -11.12 31.72 -5.69
CA TRP A 393 -10.15 32.73 -5.27
C TRP A 393 -9.34 32.31 -4.04
N LEU A 394 -9.92 31.54 -3.11
CA LEU A 394 -9.18 30.95 -1.99
C LEU A 394 -8.09 30.00 -2.49
N VAL A 395 -8.43 29.12 -3.45
CA VAL A 395 -7.46 28.21 -4.09
C VAL A 395 -6.39 28.97 -4.84
N ILE A 396 -6.76 30.00 -5.60
CA ILE A 396 -5.81 30.80 -6.37
C ILE A 396 -4.87 31.55 -5.44
N PHE A 397 -5.37 32.31 -4.47
CA PHE A 397 -4.50 33.08 -3.60
C PHE A 397 -3.64 32.23 -2.67
N SER A 398 -4.13 31.05 -2.24
CA SER A 398 -3.28 30.10 -1.50
C SER A 398 -2.15 29.55 -2.38
N LEU A 399 -2.42 29.18 -3.64
CA LEU A 399 -1.37 28.86 -4.61
C LEU A 399 -0.44 30.05 -4.80
N LEU A 400 -1.00 31.26 -4.84
CA LEU A 400 -0.24 32.46 -5.13
C LEU A 400 0.65 32.95 -3.96
N ALA A 401 0.35 32.57 -2.73
CA ALA A 401 1.09 33.04 -1.56
C ALA A 401 2.16 32.04 -1.08
N SER A 402 2.15 30.80 -1.57
CA SER A 402 2.92 29.68 -1.00
C SER A 402 4.35 29.52 -1.50
N ASP A 403 4.77 30.19 -2.57
CA ASP A 403 6.14 30.01 -3.11
C ASP A 403 6.74 31.35 -3.60
N PRO A 404 7.92 31.76 -3.09
CA PRO A 404 8.58 33.02 -3.45
C PRO A 404 9.46 32.95 -4.71
N ALA A 405 9.67 31.79 -5.34
CA ALA A 405 10.65 31.58 -6.42
C ALA A 405 10.01 31.34 -7.82
N TRP A 406 8.92 32.03 -8.13
CA TRP A 406 8.08 31.62 -9.26
C TRP A 406 8.65 31.82 -10.66
N LYS A 407 8.68 30.71 -11.40
CA LYS A 407 8.43 30.69 -12.85
C LYS A 407 6.97 30.27 -13.07
N PHE A 408 6.08 31.22 -13.34
CA PHE A 408 4.64 30.94 -13.47
C PHE A 408 4.35 30.03 -14.66
N ASN A 409 3.95 28.77 -14.42
CA ASN A 409 3.54 27.83 -15.46
C ASN A 409 2.02 27.81 -15.59
N ARG A 410 1.51 28.40 -16.68
CA ARG A 410 0.07 28.53 -16.98
C ARG A 410 -0.68 27.19 -16.99
N GLN A 411 -0.07 26.13 -17.53
CA GLN A 411 -0.69 24.80 -17.61
C GLN A 411 -0.78 24.13 -16.24
N TYR A 412 0.31 24.18 -15.46
CA TYR A 412 0.33 23.68 -14.09
C TYR A 412 -0.65 24.44 -13.20
N PHE A 413 -0.70 25.77 -13.33
CA PHE A 413 -1.64 26.62 -12.60
C PHE A 413 -3.10 26.22 -12.86
N ILE A 414 -3.51 26.09 -14.13
CA ILE A 414 -4.88 25.66 -14.47
C ILE A 414 -5.17 24.26 -13.91
N TYR A 415 -4.23 23.32 -14.05
CA TYR A 415 -4.41 21.96 -13.55
C TYR A 415 -4.57 21.92 -12.02
N GLU A 416 -3.72 22.60 -11.26
CA GLU A 416 -3.78 22.61 -9.79
C GLU A 416 -5.04 23.32 -9.27
N VAL A 417 -5.46 24.42 -9.90
CA VAL A 417 -6.73 25.08 -9.55
C VAL A 417 -7.90 24.13 -9.80
N LEU A 418 -7.97 23.49 -10.98
CA LEU A 418 -9.03 22.55 -11.30
C LEU A 418 -9.02 21.33 -10.38
N LYS A 419 -7.86 20.73 -10.13
CA LYS A 419 -7.69 19.57 -9.24
C LYS A 419 -8.21 19.88 -7.84
N ARG A 420 -7.82 21.02 -7.24
CA ARG A 420 -8.27 21.42 -5.91
C ARG A 420 -9.77 21.68 -5.84
N ILE A 421 -10.35 22.31 -6.87
CA ILE A 421 -11.80 22.54 -6.96
C ILE A 421 -12.56 21.22 -7.16
N VAL A 422 -12.09 20.36 -8.05
CA VAL A 422 -12.68 19.04 -8.31
C VAL A 422 -12.66 18.18 -7.05
N THR A 423 -11.56 18.15 -6.31
CA THR A 423 -11.46 17.45 -5.03
C THR A 423 -12.38 18.06 -3.98
N HIS A 424 -12.40 19.39 -3.83
CA HIS A 424 -13.24 20.08 -2.84
C HIS A 424 -14.74 19.82 -3.05
N TYR A 425 -15.19 19.76 -4.30
CA TYR A 425 -16.60 19.48 -4.65
C TYR A 425 -16.86 18.01 -4.99
N THR A 426 -15.89 17.11 -4.80
CA THR A 426 -16.01 15.67 -5.11
C THR A 426 -16.49 15.39 -6.54
N LEU A 427 -16.01 16.17 -7.50
CA LEU A 427 -16.37 16.06 -8.91
C LEU A 427 -15.45 15.09 -9.66
N ASP A 428 -15.87 14.63 -10.83
CA ASP A 428 -15.01 13.89 -11.76
C ASP A 428 -14.25 14.87 -12.67
N MET A 429 -12.92 14.78 -12.65
CA MET A 429 -12.02 15.67 -13.41
C MET A 429 -12.27 15.61 -14.92
N SER A 430 -12.56 14.42 -15.45
CA SER A 430 -12.82 14.22 -16.89
C SER A 430 -14.17 14.81 -17.30
N LEU A 431 -15.17 14.74 -16.43
CA LEU A 431 -16.48 15.34 -16.65
C LEU A 431 -16.37 16.88 -16.68
N VAL A 432 -15.65 17.46 -15.72
CA VAL A 432 -15.41 18.91 -15.65
C VAL A 432 -14.68 19.41 -16.90
N LEU A 433 -13.58 18.75 -17.31
CA LEU A 433 -12.85 19.14 -18.52
C LEU A 433 -13.66 18.98 -19.80
N THR A 434 -14.51 17.96 -19.87
CA THR A 434 -15.39 17.74 -21.03
C THR A 434 -16.36 18.89 -21.19
N TYR A 435 -17.09 19.23 -20.12
CA TYR A 435 -18.06 20.32 -20.15
C TYR A 435 -17.41 21.70 -20.27
N PHE A 436 -16.24 21.88 -19.68
CA PHE A 436 -15.54 23.16 -19.77
C PHE A 436 -15.03 23.40 -21.20
N SER A 437 -14.48 22.36 -21.84
CA SER A 437 -14.10 22.38 -23.26
C SER A 437 -15.30 22.63 -24.19
N GLU A 438 -16.45 21.99 -23.96
CA GLU A 438 -17.68 22.27 -24.71
C GLU A 438 -18.14 23.72 -24.54
N TYR A 439 -18.08 24.24 -23.32
CA TYR A 439 -18.43 25.62 -23.03
C TYR A 439 -17.51 26.58 -23.77
N ILE A 440 -16.19 26.37 -23.69
CA ILE A 440 -15.17 27.14 -24.42
C ILE A 440 -15.43 27.13 -25.93
N GLN A 441 -15.78 25.96 -26.49
CA GLN A 441 -16.14 25.83 -27.90
C GLN A 441 -17.41 26.61 -28.24
N LYS A 442 -18.45 26.54 -27.38
CA LYS A 442 -19.72 27.23 -27.56
C LYS A 442 -19.56 28.76 -27.57
N ILE A 443 -18.70 29.30 -26.71
CA ILE A 443 -18.42 30.74 -26.68
C ILE A 443 -17.36 31.17 -27.71
N GLY A 444 -16.80 30.23 -28.48
CA GLY A 444 -15.80 30.53 -29.52
C GLY A 444 -14.48 31.06 -28.98
N LEU A 445 -14.12 30.73 -27.73
CA LEU A 445 -12.91 31.24 -27.09
C LEU A 445 -11.66 30.56 -27.70
N LYS A 446 -10.74 31.38 -28.22
CA LYS A 446 -9.49 30.95 -28.89
C LYS A 446 -8.25 31.55 -28.23
N ASN A 447 -8.19 31.54 -26.91
CA ASN A 447 -7.03 31.99 -26.14
C ASN A 447 -6.25 30.79 -25.55
N GLU A 448 -5.18 31.07 -24.81
CA GLU A 448 -4.38 30.02 -24.16
C GLU A 448 -5.17 29.17 -23.16
N THR A 449 -6.14 29.74 -22.45
CA THR A 449 -7.03 28.95 -21.58
C THR A 449 -7.74 27.86 -22.38
N ALA A 450 -8.25 28.19 -23.56
CA ALA A 450 -8.87 27.22 -24.46
C ALA A 450 -7.88 26.13 -24.90
N TYR A 451 -6.65 26.52 -25.28
CA TYR A 451 -5.61 25.57 -25.68
C TYR A 451 -5.25 24.60 -24.55
N ILE A 452 -5.01 25.13 -23.34
CA ILE A 452 -4.64 24.34 -22.16
C ILE A 452 -5.76 23.38 -21.76
N ILE A 453 -7.00 23.85 -21.67
CA ILE A 453 -8.15 23.01 -21.28
C ILE A 453 -8.39 21.89 -22.29
N ASN A 454 -8.30 22.19 -23.59
CA ASN A 454 -8.42 21.18 -24.63
C ASN A 454 -7.23 20.20 -24.62
N GLY A 455 -6.01 20.66 -24.34
CA GLY A 455 -4.84 19.82 -24.16
C GLY A 455 -5.00 18.85 -22.98
N LEU A 456 -5.41 19.35 -21.80
CA LEU A 456 -5.69 18.54 -20.61
C LEU A 456 -6.80 17.51 -20.87
N LYS A 457 -7.89 17.91 -21.55
CA LYS A 457 -8.96 17.00 -21.96
C LYS A 457 -8.46 15.93 -22.92
N THR A 458 -7.67 16.31 -23.93
CA THR A 458 -7.13 15.37 -24.92
C THR A 458 -6.17 14.38 -24.27
N ASN A 459 -5.35 14.81 -23.33
CA ASN A 459 -4.47 13.91 -22.58
C ASN A 459 -5.28 12.92 -21.73
N LEU A 460 -6.35 13.37 -21.06
CA LEU A 460 -7.25 12.50 -20.30
C LEU A 460 -8.05 11.54 -21.20
N ILE A 461 -8.48 11.99 -22.38
CA ILE A 461 -9.17 11.14 -23.37
C ILE A 461 -8.20 10.12 -23.96
N LYS A 462 -6.96 10.50 -24.32
CA LYS A 462 -5.93 9.55 -24.76
C LYS A 462 -5.67 8.48 -23.70
N ILE A 463 -5.58 8.85 -22.43
CA ILE A 463 -5.46 7.89 -21.33
C ILE A 463 -6.68 6.96 -21.26
N LYS A 464 -7.91 7.48 -21.45
CA LYS A 464 -9.14 6.68 -21.44
C LYS A 464 -9.34 5.82 -22.70
N ASP A 465 -8.94 6.30 -23.87
CA ASP A 465 -9.05 5.62 -25.17
C ASP A 465 -7.96 4.57 -25.34
N MET A 466 -6.75 4.79 -24.83
CA MET A 466 -5.73 3.73 -24.71
C MET A 466 -6.26 2.58 -23.84
N ASN A 467 -6.91 2.90 -22.71
CA ASN A 467 -7.58 1.92 -21.85
C ASN A 467 -8.83 1.26 -22.50
N LYS A 468 -9.41 1.87 -23.56
CA LYS A 468 -10.59 1.36 -24.28
C LYS A 468 -10.23 0.58 -25.54
N GLU A 469 -9.15 0.95 -26.24
CA GLU A 469 -8.57 0.22 -27.36
C GLU A 469 -7.90 -1.07 -26.89
N GLU A 470 -7.27 -1.10 -25.71
CA GLU A 470 -6.84 -2.36 -25.07
C GLU A 470 -8.03 -3.28 -24.74
N ARG A 471 -9.21 -2.72 -24.44
CA ARG A 471 -10.47 -3.46 -24.23
C ARG A 471 -11.23 -3.81 -25.52
N ARG A 472 -10.96 -3.14 -26.65
CA ARG A 472 -11.56 -3.41 -27.97
C ARG A 472 -10.70 -4.34 -28.82
N ASN A 473 -9.37 -4.27 -28.70
CA ASN A 473 -8.45 -5.21 -29.35
C ASN A 473 -8.54 -6.62 -28.72
N SER A 474 -9.15 -6.75 -27.55
CA SER A 474 -9.56 -8.02 -26.94
C SER A 474 -10.97 -8.48 -27.35
N GLY A 475 -11.70 -7.74 -28.21
CA GLY A 475 -13.05 -8.13 -28.62
C GLY A 475 -13.57 -7.47 -29.90
N GLU A 476 -13.32 -8.08 -31.06
CA GLU A 476 -14.30 -8.12 -32.16
C GLU A 476 -14.00 -9.22 -33.20
N LYS A 477 -14.83 -10.27 -33.20
CA LYS A 477 -15.49 -10.82 -34.39
C LYS A 477 -16.55 -11.85 -33.99
N VAL A 478 -17.78 -11.39 -33.73
CA VAL A 478 -18.98 -12.20 -33.98
C VAL A 478 -20.08 -11.26 -34.50
N LYS A 479 -20.43 -11.42 -35.78
CA LYS A 479 -21.64 -10.83 -36.35
C LYS A 479 -22.86 -11.62 -35.84
N LYS A 480 -23.91 -10.87 -35.50
CA LYS A 480 -25.23 -11.34 -35.07
C LYS A 480 -25.87 -12.27 -36.11
N ASP A 481 -26.43 -13.38 -35.63
CA ASP A 481 -27.76 -13.81 -36.04
C ASP A 481 -28.56 -14.37 -34.86
N LYS A 482 -29.88 -14.16 -34.90
CA LYS A 482 -30.84 -14.23 -33.79
C LYS A 482 -31.45 -15.63 -33.55
N MET A 483 -31.77 -15.87 -32.26
CA MET A 483 -32.90 -16.68 -31.68
C MET A 483 -32.90 -18.20 -31.95
N HIS A 484 -33.24 -19.14 -31.05
CA HIS A 484 -33.78 -19.16 -29.67
C HIS A 484 -33.51 -20.59 -29.07
N PRO A 485 -33.99 -20.98 -27.86
CA PRO A 485 -33.19 -21.73 -26.88
C PRO A 485 -33.67 -23.18 -26.61
N SER A 486 -32.77 -24.09 -26.23
CA SER A 486 -33.09 -25.12 -25.21
C SER A 486 -31.89 -26.01 -24.82
N SER A 487 -31.85 -26.32 -23.51
CA SER A 487 -31.31 -27.51 -22.83
C SER A 487 -29.85 -27.90 -23.06
N LEU A 488 -28.96 -27.75 -22.06
CA LEU A 488 -28.67 -28.69 -20.96
C LEU A 488 -28.21 -30.09 -21.42
N SER A 489 -27.07 -30.49 -20.84
CA SER A 489 -26.37 -31.78 -20.93
C SER A 489 -25.90 -32.21 -22.32
N ASP A 490 -24.62 -31.94 -22.59
CA ASP A 490 -23.66 -32.85 -23.23
C ASP A 490 -22.63 -32.04 -24.01
N LYS A 491 -21.51 -31.73 -23.35
CA LYS A 491 -20.15 -31.46 -23.89
C LYS A 491 -19.27 -30.80 -22.82
N VAL A 492 -19.21 -31.43 -21.65
CA VAL A 492 -17.94 -31.51 -20.91
C VAL A 492 -17.12 -32.56 -21.69
N LYS A 493 -15.91 -32.20 -22.11
CA LYS A 493 -14.98 -32.94 -23.01
C LYS A 493 -15.02 -32.50 -24.49
N ALA A 494 -14.43 -31.35 -24.80
CA ALA A 494 -13.62 -31.10 -26.00
C ALA A 494 -13.39 -29.59 -26.20
N GLU A 495 -12.64 -28.92 -25.31
CA GLU A 495 -12.19 -27.54 -25.56
C GLU A 495 -10.91 -27.22 -24.76
N GLU A 496 -9.92 -28.12 -24.80
CA GLU A 496 -8.59 -27.90 -24.21
C GLU A 496 -7.44 -28.16 -25.22
N LYS A 497 -7.76 -28.27 -26.52
CA LYS A 497 -6.77 -28.44 -27.59
C LYS A 497 -7.16 -27.65 -28.84
N ALA A 498 -7.07 -26.32 -28.78
CA ALA A 498 -7.00 -25.46 -29.98
C ALA A 498 -6.62 -24.01 -29.62
N ASN A 499 -5.38 -23.79 -29.22
CA ASN A 499 -4.68 -22.53 -29.53
C ASN A 499 -3.17 -22.74 -29.40
N ALA A 500 -2.61 -23.41 -30.41
CA ALA A 500 -1.20 -23.39 -30.71
C ALA A 500 -1.02 -22.76 -32.09
N GLY A 501 -0.21 -21.70 -32.16
CA GLY A 501 0.37 -21.17 -33.39
C GLY A 501 0.95 -19.76 -33.21
N PRO A 502 2.08 -19.41 -33.86
CA PRO A 502 3.30 -20.19 -34.07
C PRO A 502 4.52 -19.55 -33.38
N TYR A 503 5.49 -20.37 -32.96
CA TYR A 503 6.82 -19.94 -32.50
C TYR A 503 7.72 -19.55 -33.68
N PRO A 504 8.71 -18.68 -33.47
CA PRO A 504 10.03 -18.85 -34.08
C PRO A 504 10.93 -19.73 -33.19
N THR A 505 11.62 -20.63 -33.88
CA THR A 505 12.73 -21.53 -33.55
C THR A 505 13.80 -21.03 -32.55
N LYS A 506 14.26 -21.91 -31.64
CA LYS A 506 15.58 -21.84 -30.94
C LYS A 506 16.74 -22.13 -31.92
N PRO A 507 18.03 -21.82 -31.63
CA PRO A 507 18.60 -21.26 -30.39
C PRO A 507 19.57 -20.06 -30.61
N LYS A 508 19.65 -19.12 -29.66
CA LYS A 508 20.87 -18.32 -29.42
C LYS A 508 21.02 -18.09 -27.92
N GLU A 509 22.07 -18.70 -27.35
CA GLU A 509 22.72 -18.47 -26.04
C GLU A 509 21.83 -18.16 -24.82
N GLN A 510 22.02 -18.89 -23.72
CA GLN A 510 21.49 -18.49 -22.41
C GLN A 510 22.02 -17.10 -22.05
N ALA A 511 21.26 -16.05 -22.40
CA ALA A 511 21.68 -14.67 -22.27
C ALA A 511 21.74 -14.31 -20.79
N SER A 512 22.96 -14.26 -20.24
CA SER A 512 23.17 -13.69 -18.92
C SER A 512 23.37 -12.19 -19.02
N ILE A 513 22.66 -11.43 -18.20
CA ILE A 513 22.75 -9.97 -18.16
C ILE A 513 23.46 -9.55 -16.87
N TYR A 514 24.51 -8.74 -16.99
CA TYR A 514 25.20 -8.15 -15.85
C TYR A 514 24.55 -6.83 -15.45
N ILE A 515 24.39 -6.61 -14.14
CA ILE A 515 23.77 -5.43 -13.54
C ILE A 515 24.60 -4.93 -12.36
N ASN A 516 24.50 -3.64 -12.04
CA ASN A 516 25.27 -2.99 -10.96
C ASN A 516 24.42 -2.62 -9.74
N ASN A 517 23.14 -2.95 -9.78
CA ASN A 517 22.15 -2.62 -8.74
C ASN A 517 21.49 -3.89 -8.16
N ALA A 518 22.19 -5.03 -8.19
CA ALA A 518 21.66 -6.32 -7.74
C ALA A 518 21.22 -6.32 -6.27
N GLY A 519 21.83 -5.44 -5.47
CA GLY A 519 21.52 -5.27 -4.05
C GLY A 519 20.12 -4.73 -3.78
N LEU A 520 19.45 -4.17 -4.80
CA LEU A 520 18.03 -3.78 -4.77
C LEU A 520 17.12 -4.93 -4.28
N ILE A 521 17.53 -6.18 -4.47
CA ILE A 521 16.77 -7.35 -4.04
C ILE A 521 16.59 -7.42 -2.51
N LEU A 522 17.49 -6.82 -1.72
CA LEU A 522 17.38 -6.77 -0.25
C LEU A 522 16.19 -5.96 0.22
N ILE A 523 15.76 -4.97 -0.58
CA ILE A 523 14.64 -4.10 -0.26
C ILE A 523 13.32 -4.54 -0.90
N ALA A 524 13.33 -5.64 -1.68
CA ALA A 524 12.15 -6.18 -2.36
C ALA A 524 10.92 -6.36 -1.44
N PRO A 525 11.05 -6.89 -0.20
CA PRO A 525 9.89 -7.07 0.69
C PRO A 525 9.14 -5.77 1.02
N PHE A 526 9.79 -4.62 0.89
CA PHE A 526 9.22 -3.31 1.21
C PHE A 526 8.61 -2.60 -0.01
N LEU A 527 8.90 -3.06 -1.23
CA LEU A 527 8.53 -2.35 -2.46
C LEU A 527 7.02 -2.31 -2.69
N SER A 528 6.30 -3.40 -2.39
CA SER A 528 4.84 -3.41 -2.55
C SER A 528 4.16 -2.34 -1.70
N ARG A 529 4.66 -2.10 -0.49
CA ARG A 529 4.13 -1.05 0.40
C ARG A 529 4.51 0.35 -0.10
N LEU A 530 5.72 0.54 -0.59
CA LEU A 530 6.15 1.81 -1.19
C LEU A 530 5.23 2.19 -2.36
N PHE A 531 4.98 1.24 -3.26
CA PHE A 531 4.14 1.46 -4.43
C PHE A 531 2.68 1.72 -4.05
N ASP A 532 2.18 1.07 -2.99
CA ASP A 532 0.83 1.32 -2.49
C ASP A 532 0.69 2.75 -1.93
N LEU A 533 1.65 3.19 -1.10
CA LEU A 533 1.68 4.55 -0.55
C LEU A 533 1.74 5.63 -1.64
N LEU A 534 2.51 5.39 -2.69
CA LEU A 534 2.61 6.30 -3.85
C LEU A 534 1.46 6.15 -4.84
N SER A 535 0.47 5.30 -4.53
CA SER A 535 -0.67 5.03 -5.41
C SER A 535 -0.27 4.51 -6.79
N PHE A 536 0.87 3.81 -6.90
CA PHE A 536 1.34 3.17 -8.14
C PHE A 536 0.64 1.84 -8.41
N ILE A 537 0.23 1.14 -7.35
CA ILE A 537 -0.53 -0.12 -7.42
C ILE A 537 -1.95 0.05 -6.87
N GLU A 538 -2.86 -0.81 -7.32
CA GLU A 538 -4.24 -0.98 -6.82
C GLU A 538 -4.61 -2.45 -6.93
N ASN A 539 -5.29 -3.02 -5.94
CA ASN A 539 -5.66 -4.45 -5.92
C ASN A 539 -4.47 -5.40 -6.19
N LYS A 540 -3.26 -5.01 -5.77
CA LYS A 540 -2.00 -5.74 -5.98
C LYS A 540 -1.60 -5.89 -7.46
N GLU A 541 -1.97 -4.92 -8.30
CA GLU A 541 -1.51 -4.75 -9.68
C GLU A 541 -1.14 -3.29 -9.95
N PHE A 542 -0.26 -3.01 -10.92
CA PHE A 542 0.10 -1.63 -11.27
C PHE A 542 -1.04 -0.91 -11.98
N LYS A 543 -1.26 0.38 -11.67
CA LYS A 543 -2.26 1.26 -12.30
C LYS A 543 -1.92 1.67 -13.75
N GLY A 544 -1.18 0.83 -14.47
CA GLY A 544 -0.75 1.03 -15.85
C GLY A 544 0.75 1.23 -16.00
N LYS A 545 1.18 1.23 -17.26
CA LYS A 545 2.60 1.26 -17.66
C LYS A 545 3.34 2.50 -17.19
N ASP A 546 2.70 3.67 -17.16
CA ASP A 546 3.32 4.91 -16.66
C ASP A 546 3.79 4.77 -15.20
N LYS A 547 2.97 4.11 -14.36
CA LYS A 547 3.33 3.84 -12.96
C LYS A 547 4.38 2.76 -12.82
N GLN A 548 4.41 1.77 -13.70
CA GLN A 548 5.50 0.79 -13.77
C GLN A 548 6.83 1.47 -14.17
N ILE A 549 6.81 2.39 -15.13
CA ILE A 549 7.99 3.14 -15.55
C ILE A 549 8.47 4.05 -14.41
N HIS A 550 7.57 4.84 -13.79
CA HIS A 550 7.91 5.65 -12.61
C HIS A 550 8.46 4.79 -11.47
N ALA A 551 7.86 3.62 -11.21
CA ALA A 551 8.38 2.67 -10.24
C ALA A 551 9.80 2.21 -10.58
N ALA A 552 10.08 1.87 -11.84
CA ALA A 552 11.42 1.45 -12.26
C ALA A 552 12.48 2.54 -12.01
N PHE A 553 12.16 3.81 -12.29
CA PHE A 553 13.03 4.95 -11.99
C PHE A 553 13.17 5.21 -10.49
N LEU A 554 12.09 5.07 -9.72
CA LEU A 554 12.12 5.19 -8.27
C LEU A 554 12.98 4.10 -7.61
N LEU A 555 12.92 2.87 -8.14
CA LEU A 555 13.80 1.78 -7.70
C LEU A 555 15.27 2.12 -7.95
N GLN A 556 15.58 2.82 -9.04
CA GLN A 556 16.94 3.26 -9.33
C GLN A 556 17.39 4.38 -8.37
N TYR A 557 16.49 5.30 -8.04
CA TYR A 557 16.72 6.32 -7.02
C TYR A 557 16.99 5.73 -5.63
N LEU A 558 16.35 4.61 -5.26
CA LEU A 558 16.65 3.91 -4.00
C LEU A 558 18.13 3.48 -3.94
N VAL A 559 18.71 3.06 -5.07
CA VAL A 559 20.09 2.56 -5.15
C VAL A 559 21.13 3.68 -5.25
N PHE A 560 20.89 4.70 -6.08
CA PHE A 560 21.88 5.73 -6.41
C PHE A 560 21.60 7.13 -5.85
N GLY A 561 20.38 7.41 -5.35
CA GLY A 561 19.98 8.74 -4.90
C GLY A 561 19.92 9.77 -6.04
N LYS A 562 20.12 11.06 -5.71
CA LYS A 562 20.17 12.18 -6.69
C LYS A 562 21.49 12.27 -7.47
N ASN A 563 22.35 11.24 -7.42
CA ASN A 563 23.72 11.32 -7.94
C ASN A 563 23.83 11.11 -9.46
N LYS A 564 22.71 10.92 -10.17
CA LYS A 564 22.69 10.67 -11.62
C LYS A 564 21.39 11.20 -12.23
N ASP A 565 21.51 12.08 -13.23
CA ASP A 565 20.37 12.68 -13.94
C ASP A 565 19.83 11.80 -15.08
N LEU A 566 20.61 10.78 -15.49
CA LEU A 566 20.34 9.91 -16.62
C LEU A 566 20.59 8.45 -16.23
N TYR A 567 19.62 7.58 -16.51
CA TYR A 567 19.76 6.14 -16.33
C TYR A 567 19.53 5.44 -17.66
N PRO A 568 20.59 4.93 -18.32
CA PRO A 568 20.42 4.20 -19.56
C PRO A 568 19.66 2.90 -19.31
N GLU A 569 18.84 2.48 -20.27
CA GLU A 569 17.91 1.36 -20.12
C GLU A 569 18.59 0.04 -19.70
N HIS A 570 19.84 -0.18 -20.12
CA HIS A 570 20.61 -1.37 -19.74
C HIS A 570 20.98 -1.42 -18.24
N GLU A 571 20.93 -0.30 -17.51
CA GLU A 571 21.10 -0.26 -16.05
C GLU A 571 19.81 -0.55 -15.29
N LEU A 572 18.65 -0.62 -15.97
CA LEU A 572 17.31 -0.74 -15.36
C LEU A 572 16.71 -2.14 -15.49
N VAL A 573 17.49 -3.13 -15.93
CA VAL A 573 16.97 -4.49 -16.23
C VAL A 573 16.33 -5.16 -15.02
N LEU A 574 16.98 -5.11 -13.85
CA LEU A 574 16.38 -5.65 -12.61
C LEU A 574 15.11 -4.89 -12.21
N ASN A 575 15.10 -3.57 -12.41
CA ASN A 575 13.98 -2.70 -12.09
C ASN A 575 12.77 -3.09 -12.94
N LYS A 576 12.97 -3.25 -14.27
CA LYS A 576 11.94 -3.71 -15.22
C LYS A 576 11.34 -5.04 -14.79
N ILE A 577 12.18 -6.00 -14.38
CA ILE A 577 11.71 -7.31 -13.89
C ILE A 577 10.86 -7.17 -12.64
N LEU A 578 11.30 -6.39 -11.64
CA LEU A 578 10.58 -6.24 -10.36
C LEU A 578 9.22 -5.55 -10.52
N VAL A 579 9.06 -4.69 -11.53
CA VAL A 579 7.79 -4.01 -11.85
C VAL A 579 6.99 -4.72 -12.94
N ALA A 580 7.48 -5.86 -13.45
CA ALA A 580 6.90 -6.62 -14.57
C ALA A 580 6.72 -5.82 -15.88
N LEU A 581 7.73 -5.02 -16.25
CA LEU A 581 7.86 -4.43 -17.58
C LEU A 581 8.55 -5.41 -18.54
N ASP A 582 8.06 -5.45 -19.79
CA ASP A 582 8.67 -6.25 -20.86
C ASP A 582 10.07 -5.73 -21.20
N ASN A 583 11.04 -6.63 -21.35
CA ASN A 583 12.43 -6.28 -21.66
C ASN A 583 12.57 -5.70 -23.08
N GLU A 584 11.73 -6.08 -24.04
CA GLU A 584 11.77 -5.58 -25.42
C GLU A 584 11.16 -4.16 -25.58
N GLN A 585 10.47 -3.66 -24.54
CA GLN A 585 9.81 -2.37 -24.60
C GLN A 585 10.78 -1.23 -24.20
N SER A 586 11.02 -0.29 -25.11
CA SER A 586 11.81 0.91 -24.84
C SER A 586 11.13 1.81 -23.81
N ILE A 587 11.92 2.29 -22.84
CA ILE A 587 11.49 3.24 -21.81
C ILE A 587 12.26 4.57 -21.96
N PRO A 588 11.73 5.71 -21.45
CA PRO A 588 12.47 6.96 -21.40
C PRO A 588 13.83 6.79 -20.71
N GLN A 589 14.80 7.66 -20.99
CA GLN A 589 16.11 7.66 -20.30
C GLN A 589 16.11 8.49 -19.01
N THR A 590 15.10 9.34 -18.83
CA THR A 590 14.91 10.19 -17.66
C THR A 590 13.44 10.28 -17.30
N ILE A 591 13.17 10.46 -16.00
CA ILE A 591 11.87 10.85 -15.47
C ILE A 591 12.12 11.80 -14.31
N GLU A 592 11.32 12.86 -14.20
CA GLU A 592 11.37 13.74 -13.03
C GLU A 592 10.58 13.11 -11.89
N LEU A 593 11.30 12.61 -10.87
CA LEU A 593 10.67 12.14 -9.64
C LEU A 593 10.23 13.34 -8.80
N THR A 594 9.01 13.28 -8.28
CA THR A 594 8.47 14.28 -7.37
C THR A 594 9.21 14.27 -6.03
N GLU A 595 9.16 15.38 -5.29
CA GLU A 595 9.71 15.45 -3.93
C GLU A 595 9.04 14.45 -2.97
N GLU A 596 7.75 14.19 -3.18
CA GLU A 596 7.00 13.19 -2.42
C GLU A 596 7.55 11.77 -2.66
N GLU A 597 7.77 11.38 -3.92
CA GLU A 597 8.35 10.08 -4.27
C GLU A 597 9.75 9.91 -3.69
N CYS A 598 10.60 10.94 -3.82
CA CYS A 598 11.96 10.94 -3.25
C CYS A 598 11.93 10.79 -1.72
N SER A 599 11.02 11.50 -1.05
CA SER A 599 10.89 11.46 0.42
C SER A 599 10.46 10.07 0.88
N HIS A 600 9.46 9.45 0.24
CA HIS A 600 9.00 8.10 0.58
C HIS A 600 10.08 7.03 0.33
N ALA A 601 10.87 7.18 -0.73
CA ALA A 601 12.01 6.31 -0.98
C ALA A 601 13.06 6.41 0.15
N GLU A 602 13.37 7.62 0.62
CA GLU A 602 14.29 7.81 1.75
C GLU A 602 13.74 7.26 3.07
N TYR A 603 12.45 7.40 3.32
CA TYR A 603 11.80 6.79 4.48
C TYR A 603 11.86 5.26 4.45
N LEU A 604 11.69 4.64 3.28
CA LEU A 604 11.86 3.19 3.12
C LEU A 604 13.28 2.76 3.49
N LEU A 605 14.30 3.45 2.98
CA LEU A 605 15.70 3.10 3.29
C LEU A 605 16.02 3.28 4.79
N LYS A 606 15.48 4.33 5.44
CA LYS A 606 15.58 4.50 6.90
C LYS A 606 14.90 3.35 7.64
N SER A 607 13.77 2.87 7.14
CA SER A 607 13.07 1.72 7.71
C SER A 607 13.90 0.43 7.57
N VAL A 608 14.55 0.21 6.43
CA VAL A 608 15.45 -0.94 6.21
C VAL A 608 16.60 -0.93 7.24
N LEU A 609 17.23 0.23 7.48
CA LEU A 609 18.27 0.38 8.51
C LEU A 609 17.74 0.07 9.92
N GLN A 610 16.53 0.51 10.25
CA GLN A 610 15.94 0.25 11.56
C GLN A 610 15.65 -1.22 11.81
N HIS A 611 15.18 -1.95 10.79
CA HIS A 611 14.87 -3.37 10.92
C HIS A 611 16.12 -4.26 10.81
N TRP A 612 17.20 -3.80 10.17
CA TRP A 612 18.47 -4.53 10.12
C TRP A 612 19.38 -4.09 11.27
N GLU A 613 19.24 -4.72 12.45
CA GLU A 613 19.89 -4.28 13.70
C GLU A 613 21.39 -3.98 13.57
N LYS A 614 22.15 -4.83 12.85
CA LYS A 614 23.60 -4.64 12.65
C LYS A 614 23.96 -3.41 11.81
N LEU A 615 23.03 -2.86 11.02
CA LEU A 615 23.21 -1.65 10.22
C LEU A 615 22.44 -0.44 10.78
N ARG A 616 21.79 -0.54 11.94
CA ARG A 616 20.94 0.54 12.49
C ARG A 616 21.62 1.90 12.62
N ASN A 617 22.94 1.92 12.81
CA ASN A 617 23.76 3.13 12.94
C ASN A 617 24.49 3.51 11.63
N THR A 618 24.21 2.83 10.52
CA THR A 618 24.79 3.11 9.20
C THR A 618 24.00 4.23 8.51
N SER A 619 24.69 5.07 7.73
CA SER A 619 24.05 6.11 6.93
C SER A 619 23.32 5.53 5.72
N LEU A 620 22.39 6.29 5.12
CA LEU A 620 21.75 5.88 3.86
C LEU A 620 22.75 5.70 2.72
N ALA A 621 23.79 6.54 2.67
CA ALA A 621 24.90 6.40 1.73
C ALA A 621 25.67 5.08 1.97
N GLY A 622 25.98 4.75 3.23
CA GLY A 622 26.64 3.50 3.58
C GLY A 622 25.81 2.26 3.23
N LEU A 623 24.48 2.29 3.42
CA LEU A 623 23.60 1.20 2.96
C LEU A 623 23.64 1.05 1.44
N ARG A 624 23.55 2.16 0.72
CA ARG A 624 23.56 2.18 -0.75
C ARG A 624 24.87 1.61 -1.29
N GLU A 625 26.00 2.14 -0.86
CA GLU A 625 27.33 1.77 -1.35
C GLU A 625 27.71 0.34 -0.97
N ALA A 626 27.43 -0.09 0.26
CA ALA A 626 27.82 -1.42 0.71
C ALA A 626 26.88 -2.52 0.20
N PHE A 627 25.56 -2.29 0.19
CA PHE A 627 24.57 -3.35 0.04
C PHE A 627 23.58 -3.19 -1.12
N LEU A 628 23.35 -2.00 -1.67
CA LEU A 628 22.41 -1.82 -2.80
C LEU A 628 23.13 -1.75 -4.17
N GLN A 629 24.29 -1.08 -4.21
CA GLN A 629 25.16 -0.93 -5.38
C GLN A 629 26.06 -2.16 -5.50
N ARG A 630 25.47 -3.26 -5.94
CA ARG A 630 26.11 -4.57 -6.05
C ARG A 630 26.11 -5.05 -7.49
N GLU A 631 27.25 -5.55 -7.92
CA GLU A 631 27.35 -6.27 -9.17
C GLU A 631 26.64 -7.62 -9.05
N GLY A 632 25.91 -7.98 -10.09
CA GLY A 632 25.22 -9.25 -10.16
C GLY A 632 24.96 -9.69 -11.59
N LYS A 633 24.58 -10.95 -11.73
CA LYS A 633 24.30 -11.64 -12.98
C LYS A 633 22.88 -12.19 -12.94
N LEU A 634 22.05 -11.82 -13.90
CA LEU A 634 20.72 -12.37 -14.14
C LEU A 634 20.80 -13.48 -15.19
N GLU A 635 20.28 -14.65 -14.86
CA GLU A 635 20.20 -15.79 -15.77
C GLU A 635 18.73 -16.20 -15.93
N PHE A 636 18.22 -16.07 -17.15
CA PHE A 636 16.82 -16.35 -17.46
C PHE A 636 16.63 -17.84 -17.77
N LYS A 637 15.74 -18.48 -17.02
CA LYS A 637 15.27 -19.85 -17.25
C LYS A 637 13.79 -19.81 -17.64
N ASP A 638 13.25 -20.94 -18.09
CA ASP A 638 11.87 -21.01 -18.59
C ASP A 638 10.84 -20.50 -17.55
N ASP A 639 10.93 -20.94 -16.28
CA ASP A 639 9.98 -20.57 -15.22
C ASP A 639 10.54 -19.64 -14.10
N SER A 640 11.82 -19.29 -14.16
CA SER A 640 12.47 -18.53 -13.09
C SER A 640 13.65 -17.69 -13.57
N ILE A 641 14.03 -16.69 -12.78
CA ILE A 641 15.21 -15.86 -13.01
C ILE A 641 16.17 -16.11 -11.85
N LEU A 642 17.39 -16.53 -12.14
CA LEU A 642 18.44 -16.67 -11.13
C LEU A 642 19.26 -15.37 -11.08
N LEU A 643 19.21 -14.68 -9.95
CA LEU A 643 20.08 -13.54 -9.65
C LEU A 643 21.27 -14.02 -8.81
N THR A 644 22.47 -13.99 -9.37
CA THR A 644 23.72 -14.23 -8.62
C THR A 644 24.37 -12.90 -8.29
N VAL A 645 24.62 -12.62 -7.01
CA VAL A 645 25.25 -11.38 -6.55
C VAL A 645 26.71 -11.64 -6.21
N GLU A 646 27.60 -10.73 -6.64
CA GLU A 646 29.02 -10.81 -6.31
C GLU A 646 29.21 -10.74 -4.79
N SER A 647 30.02 -11.65 -4.24
CA SER A 647 30.27 -11.73 -2.80
C SER A 647 31.43 -10.83 -2.37
N LYS A 648 31.27 -10.07 -1.28
CA LYS A 648 32.33 -9.27 -0.65
C LYS A 648 32.49 -9.62 0.84
N ALA A 649 33.62 -9.24 1.43
CA ALA A 649 34.00 -9.64 2.80
C ALA A 649 32.95 -9.28 3.88
N TYR A 650 32.24 -8.16 3.71
CA TYR A 650 31.21 -7.70 4.65
C TYR A 650 29.84 -8.35 4.44
N ASP A 651 29.67 -9.24 3.45
CA ASP A 651 28.41 -9.97 3.21
C ASP A 651 28.09 -10.96 4.34
N VAL A 652 29.01 -11.18 5.29
CA VAL A 652 28.72 -11.86 6.56
C VAL A 652 27.58 -11.18 7.34
N LEU A 653 27.34 -9.89 7.10
CA LEU A 653 26.22 -9.17 7.71
C LEU A 653 24.86 -9.59 7.15
N LEU A 654 24.80 -10.22 5.96
CA LEU A 654 23.56 -10.72 5.38
C LEU A 654 22.91 -11.81 6.23
N ASP A 655 23.69 -12.54 7.02
CA ASP A 655 23.19 -13.56 7.96
C ASP A 655 22.32 -12.95 9.07
N SER A 656 22.40 -11.63 9.27
CA SER A 656 21.60 -10.89 10.25
C SER A 656 20.38 -10.17 9.67
N VAL A 657 20.09 -10.34 8.39
CA VAL A 657 18.87 -9.78 7.77
C VAL A 657 17.65 -10.55 8.29
N PRO A 658 16.68 -9.91 8.95
CA PRO A 658 15.57 -10.62 9.60
C PRO A 658 14.41 -10.98 8.66
N TRP A 659 14.52 -10.70 7.35
CA TRP A 659 13.52 -11.01 6.35
C TRP A 659 14.08 -11.87 5.21
N ASN A 660 13.18 -12.58 4.52
CA ASN A 660 13.55 -13.37 3.35
C ASN A 660 13.73 -12.47 2.13
N PHE A 661 14.92 -12.52 1.52
CA PHE A 661 15.22 -11.93 0.21
C PHE A 661 15.74 -12.98 -0.80
N ARG A 662 15.82 -14.26 -0.42
CA ARG A 662 16.34 -15.36 -1.26
C ARG A 662 15.39 -15.77 -2.37
N THR A 663 14.11 -15.45 -2.22
CA THR A 663 13.08 -15.71 -3.23
C THR A 663 12.13 -14.52 -3.28
N VAL A 664 12.04 -13.89 -4.45
CA VAL A 664 11.21 -12.70 -4.67
C VAL A 664 10.20 -12.98 -5.78
N LYS A 665 8.92 -12.86 -5.43
CA LYS A 665 7.81 -12.92 -6.37
C LYS A 665 6.69 -12.00 -5.89
N PHE A 666 6.39 -10.97 -6.66
CA PHE A 666 5.16 -10.17 -6.49
C PHE A 666 4.02 -10.79 -7.30
N LEU A 667 2.78 -10.42 -6.97
CA LEU A 667 1.60 -10.96 -7.65
C LEU A 667 1.50 -10.52 -9.11
N TRP A 668 2.08 -9.36 -9.45
CA TRP A 668 2.19 -8.87 -10.83
C TRP A 668 3.35 -9.51 -11.61
N MET A 669 4.19 -10.35 -10.98
CA MET A 669 5.32 -11.01 -11.65
C MET A 669 4.95 -12.40 -12.15
N ARG A 670 5.34 -12.70 -13.39
CA ARG A 670 5.21 -14.06 -13.97
C ARG A 670 6.24 -15.02 -13.39
N GLN A 671 7.52 -14.65 -13.50
CA GLN A 671 8.65 -15.47 -13.06
C GLN A 671 9.06 -15.12 -11.62
N VAL A 672 9.51 -16.12 -10.88
CA VAL A 672 10.13 -15.93 -9.56
C VAL A 672 11.60 -15.58 -9.73
N ILE A 673 12.10 -14.63 -8.93
CA ILE A 673 13.54 -14.39 -8.81
C ILE A 673 14.07 -15.26 -7.67
N GLN A 674 15.01 -16.16 -7.98
CA GLN A 674 15.81 -16.88 -7.01
C GLN A 674 17.14 -16.16 -6.83
N VAL A 675 17.53 -15.91 -5.59
CA VAL A 675 18.73 -15.11 -5.30
C VAL A 675 19.82 -16.01 -4.72
N ARG A 676 20.95 -16.06 -5.42
CA ARG A 676 22.20 -16.62 -4.93
C ARG A 676 23.09 -15.46 -4.48
N TRP A 677 23.04 -15.20 -3.18
CA TRP A 677 23.95 -14.27 -2.51
C TRP A 677 24.52 -15.00 -1.31
N ARG A 678 25.80 -15.35 -1.46
CA ARG A 678 26.54 -16.29 -0.62
C ARG A 678 26.06 -17.74 -0.70
#